data_AF-A0A3P9A433-F1
#
_entry.id   AF-A0A3P9A433-F1
#
_cell.length_a   1.000
_cell.length_b   1.000
_cell.length_c   1.000
_cell.angle_alpha   90.00
_cell.angle_beta   90.00
_cell.angle_gamma   90.00
#
_symmetry.space_group_name_H-M   'P 1'
#
loop_
_entity.id
_entity.type
_entity.pdbx_description
1 polymer ?
#
loop_
_entity_poly.entity_id
_entity_poly.type
_entity_poly.pdbx_seq_one_letter_code
_entity_poly.pdbx_strand_id
1 'polypeptide(L)'
;MTSENHGTLKGDTALVMSPTGSATQGSPVSPSTSKPMPELPDELVQAGWSKCWSKRENRPYWFNRFTNQSLWEMPVLGQHDVIVMPHRLSQMGNTLLYLLEYGVVLTTHWPCRRQIEVGVPVTPTTPTVPISPLTAGTKPWNSATGTDEKPGQPAPAPYRPTIIYWDLDIQTNAVIKERAPADHLPPHPEIELQRAQLTTKLRQHYHELCYQREGIEPPRESFNRWLLERKVLDKGPDPLLPSECDPIISPSMFREVMNDIPIRLSRIKYKEEARKLLFKYAEAAKKMIDSRNASPDSRKVVKWNAEDTMNWLRRDHSASKEDYMDRLEHLRKQCGPHVAAVARDSVEGICTKIYHISAEYVRRIRQTHLNLLKDCNITGEMPDLQDRLVYCYPVRLALPSPPQPRVELHFENDIACLRYKGEMVKVNRGYFAKLELLYRYSCIDDPRFEKFLSRVWCLIKRYQVMFGAGVNEGTGLQGALPVPVFEALNKQFGVTFECFASPLNSYFKQFCSAFPDTDGFFGSRGPFLNFSPASGSFEANPPFCEELMDAMVTHFEELLEKSSEPLSFIIFVPEWRDPLTPALKRMETSIYRRHQMSVPAFEHEYRSGSQHICKKEEMYYKAVHGTAVVFLQNAAGFAKWEPTLERIQELLAAYQVSGRALGSPGPSSTPTMPSPASVGGLGDKDSTSARAAPERSASLDTLSTASQDNSSISSPVEKMPPEAASV
;
A
#
# COMPACT_ATOMS: atom_id res chain seq x y z
N MET A 1 22.23 -61.17 22.30
CA MET A 1 23.63 -61.62 22.20
C MET A 1 24.10 -61.33 20.79
N THR A 2 25.38 -60.99 20.63
CA THR A 2 26.13 -61.05 19.36
C THR A 2 26.27 -62.54 18.94
N SER A 3 26.81 -62.95 17.79
CA SER A 3 27.68 -62.32 16.79
C SER A 3 27.73 -63.23 15.52
N GLU A 4 28.43 -62.79 14.46
CA GLU A 4 29.32 -63.64 13.61
C GLU A 4 28.71 -64.77 12.72
N ASN A 5 29.42 -65.37 11.74
CA ASN A 5 30.39 -64.89 10.73
C ASN A 5 30.68 -66.05 9.71
N HIS A 6 31.37 -65.74 8.60
CA HIS A 6 32.11 -66.65 7.70
C HIS A 6 31.42 -67.75 6.86
N GLY A 7 31.96 -67.98 5.64
CA GLY A 7 31.61 -69.12 4.78
C GLY A 7 32.05 -68.98 3.30
N THR A 8 33.36 -68.94 3.01
CA THR A 8 33.91 -68.72 1.65
C THR A 8 34.12 -70.02 0.86
N LEU A 9 33.84 -70.04 -0.46
CA LEU A 9 34.32 -71.07 -1.40
C LEU A 9 34.77 -70.47 -2.76
N LYS A 10 35.64 -71.20 -3.48
CA LYS A 10 36.50 -70.74 -4.60
C LYS A 10 36.09 -71.29 -5.99
N GLY A 11 36.63 -70.68 -7.06
CA GLY A 11 36.81 -71.24 -8.42
C GLY A 11 36.11 -70.42 -9.51
N ASP A 12 36.79 -69.52 -10.23
CA ASP A 12 37.59 -69.74 -11.47
C ASP A 12 36.72 -69.98 -12.74
N THR A 13 36.96 -69.40 -13.93
CA THR A 13 38.07 -68.52 -14.40
C THR A 13 37.69 -67.60 -15.57
N ALA A 14 38.55 -66.58 -15.76
CA ALA A 14 38.77 -65.73 -16.97
C ALA A 14 37.65 -64.71 -17.29
N LEU A 15 37.83 -63.57 -18.02
CA LEU A 15 38.93 -62.90 -18.76
C LEU A 15 38.91 -61.38 -18.39
N VAL A 16 39.91 -60.47 -18.57
CA VAL A 16 41.33 -60.51 -19.01
C VAL A 16 42.10 -59.26 -18.53
N MET A 17 43.42 -59.39 -18.33
CA MET A 17 44.52 -58.39 -18.28
C MET A 17 44.33 -56.94 -17.77
N SER A 18 44.96 -56.69 -16.63
CA SER A 18 45.87 -55.57 -16.29
C SER A 18 47.01 -56.19 -15.44
N PRO A 19 48.01 -55.49 -14.84
CA PRO A 19 48.47 -54.10 -14.94
C PRO A 19 50.02 -53.96 -15.07
N THR A 20 50.55 -52.73 -15.03
CA THR A 20 51.78 -52.30 -14.31
C THR A 20 51.98 -50.79 -14.50
N GLY A 21 52.40 -49.97 -13.53
CA GLY A 21 52.63 -50.19 -12.10
C GLY A 21 52.57 -48.85 -11.35
N SER A 22 52.49 -48.87 -10.03
CA SER A 22 52.33 -47.68 -9.19
C SER A 22 53.65 -46.95 -8.89
N ALA A 23 53.67 -45.61 -9.06
CA ALA A 23 54.67 -44.73 -8.48
C ALA A 23 53.99 -43.50 -7.83
N THR A 24 54.67 -42.91 -6.84
CA THR A 24 54.11 -42.01 -5.80
C THR A 24 54.09 -40.53 -6.14
N GLN A 25 53.15 -39.82 -5.48
CA GLN A 25 53.09 -38.36 -5.21
C GLN A 25 52.92 -37.38 -6.39
N GLY A 26 52.01 -36.41 -6.18
CA GLY A 26 51.83 -35.24 -7.06
C GLY A 26 50.38 -34.75 -7.10
N SER A 27 50.10 -33.59 -6.49
CA SER A 27 48.77 -32.96 -6.49
C SER A 27 48.32 -32.56 -7.90
N PRO A 28 47.12 -32.93 -8.37
CA PRO A 28 46.67 -32.55 -9.71
C PRO A 28 46.12 -31.11 -9.76
N VAL A 29 46.59 -30.36 -10.75
CA VAL A 29 46.18 -29.00 -11.11
C VAL A 29 44.73 -28.99 -11.62
N SER A 30 43.95 -27.97 -11.25
CA SER A 30 42.59 -27.77 -11.75
C SER A 30 42.57 -27.32 -13.22
N PRO A 31 41.84 -27.99 -14.13
CA PRO A 31 41.50 -27.42 -15.42
C PRO A 31 40.31 -26.46 -15.27
N SER A 32 40.46 -25.23 -15.77
CA SER A 32 39.40 -24.23 -15.81
C SER A 32 38.41 -24.51 -16.94
N THR A 33 37.11 -24.38 -16.65
CA THR A 33 36.09 -24.10 -17.67
C THR A 33 35.14 -23.03 -17.18
N SER A 34 35.56 -21.78 -17.33
CA SER A 34 34.69 -20.61 -17.18
C SER A 34 33.72 -20.53 -18.36
N LYS A 35 32.45 -20.92 -18.12
CA LYS A 35 31.33 -20.28 -18.82
C LYS A 35 30.87 -19.08 -17.99
N PRO A 36 30.66 -17.90 -18.57
CA PRO A 36 29.95 -16.82 -17.89
C PRO A 36 28.58 -17.36 -17.46
N MET A 37 28.25 -17.27 -16.18
CA MET A 37 26.87 -17.50 -15.75
C MET A 37 26.02 -16.37 -16.33
N PRO A 38 24.83 -16.66 -16.90
CA PRO A 38 23.91 -15.59 -17.28
C PRO A 38 23.58 -14.71 -16.08
N GLU A 39 23.82 -13.42 -16.23
CA GLU A 39 23.19 -12.39 -15.41
C GLU A 39 21.69 -12.36 -15.72
N LEU A 40 20.88 -11.90 -14.78
CA LEU A 40 19.45 -11.69 -15.05
C LEU A 40 19.32 -10.58 -16.11
N PRO A 41 18.47 -10.74 -17.13
CA PRO A 41 17.98 -9.62 -17.91
C PRO A 41 17.49 -8.48 -17.00
N ASP A 42 17.86 -7.24 -17.31
CA ASP A 42 17.52 -6.06 -16.50
C ASP A 42 16.03 -5.95 -16.21
N GLU A 43 15.20 -6.35 -17.17
CA GLU A 43 13.74 -6.40 -17.08
C GLU A 43 13.24 -7.26 -15.91
N LEU A 44 13.94 -8.37 -15.61
CA LEU A 44 13.62 -9.26 -14.49
C LEU A 44 14.16 -8.71 -13.16
N VAL A 45 15.32 -8.06 -13.18
CA VAL A 45 15.85 -7.33 -12.01
C VAL A 45 14.90 -6.20 -11.60
N GLN A 46 14.42 -5.43 -12.59
CA GLN A 46 13.39 -4.39 -12.43
C GLN A 46 12.06 -4.97 -11.94
N ALA A 47 11.64 -6.14 -12.45
CA ALA A 47 10.49 -6.88 -11.93
C ALA A 47 10.71 -7.49 -10.53
N GLY A 48 11.85 -7.22 -9.87
CA GLY A 48 12.15 -7.56 -8.49
C GLY A 48 12.89 -8.89 -8.29
N TRP A 49 13.27 -9.60 -9.35
CA TRP A 49 14.02 -10.85 -9.26
C TRP A 49 15.50 -10.62 -8.96
N SER A 50 16.08 -11.42 -8.08
CA SER A 50 17.50 -11.39 -7.71
C SER A 50 18.06 -12.80 -7.58
N LYS A 51 19.35 -13.00 -7.86
CA LYS A 51 20.01 -14.31 -7.62
C LYS A 51 20.32 -14.46 -6.14
N CYS A 52 20.00 -15.62 -5.58
CA CYS A 52 20.30 -16.01 -4.22
C CYS A 52 20.93 -17.41 -4.21
N TRP A 53 21.69 -17.76 -3.17
CA TRP A 53 22.28 -19.10 -3.03
C TRP A 53 21.61 -19.88 -1.90
N SER A 54 21.14 -21.09 -2.16
CA SER A 54 20.61 -21.95 -1.10
C SER A 54 21.73 -22.78 -0.49
N LYS A 55 22.05 -22.51 0.79
CA LYS A 55 22.99 -23.34 1.57
C LYS A 55 22.47 -24.77 1.80
N ARG A 56 21.14 -24.96 1.83
CA ARG A 56 20.50 -26.27 2.05
C ARG A 56 20.52 -27.16 0.81
N GLU A 57 20.24 -26.58 -0.35
CA GLU A 57 20.10 -27.31 -1.63
C GLU A 57 21.36 -27.19 -2.53
N ASN A 58 22.41 -26.54 -2.02
CA ASN A 58 23.70 -26.27 -2.65
C ASN A 58 23.63 -25.79 -4.13
N ARG A 59 22.64 -24.95 -4.45
CA ARG A 59 22.39 -24.44 -5.81
C ARG A 59 21.82 -23.02 -5.79
N PRO A 60 21.97 -22.24 -6.87
CA PRO A 60 21.38 -20.91 -6.95
C PRO A 60 19.87 -21.00 -7.14
N TYR A 61 19.17 -19.97 -6.68
CA TYR A 61 17.75 -19.73 -6.89
C TYR A 61 17.53 -18.24 -7.21
N TRP A 62 16.35 -17.91 -7.72
CA TRP A 62 15.94 -16.55 -8.03
C TRP A 62 14.82 -16.15 -7.09
N PHE A 63 14.99 -15.03 -6.39
CA PHE A 63 14.05 -14.52 -5.40
C PHE A 63 13.43 -13.20 -5.88
N ASN A 64 12.11 -13.15 -5.96
CA ASN A 64 11.37 -11.92 -6.27
C ASN A 64 11.02 -11.18 -4.97
N ARG A 65 11.59 -9.99 -4.77
CA ARG A 65 11.36 -9.15 -3.58
C ARG A 65 9.95 -8.58 -3.46
N PHE A 66 9.25 -8.37 -4.58
CA PHE A 66 7.91 -7.77 -4.61
C PHE A 66 6.81 -8.82 -4.38
N THR A 67 6.96 -10.00 -4.98
CA THR A 67 5.97 -11.10 -4.87
C THR A 67 6.33 -12.16 -3.82
N ASN A 68 7.50 -12.05 -3.18
CA ASN A 68 8.07 -12.99 -2.20
C ASN A 68 8.13 -14.43 -2.75
N GLN A 69 8.49 -14.58 -4.03
CA GLN A 69 8.58 -15.86 -4.73
C GLN A 69 10.02 -16.31 -4.92
N SER A 70 10.32 -17.56 -4.54
CA SER A 70 11.55 -18.25 -4.97
C SER A 70 11.28 -19.13 -6.19
N LEU A 71 12.23 -19.17 -7.12
CA LEU A 71 12.30 -20.06 -8.30
C LEU A 71 13.69 -20.70 -8.37
N TRP A 72 13.80 -21.95 -8.82
CA TRP A 72 15.10 -22.58 -9.05
C TRP A 72 15.61 -22.41 -10.49
N GLU A 73 14.74 -21.93 -11.37
CA GLU A 73 14.96 -21.71 -12.80
C GLU A 73 14.76 -20.23 -13.13
N MET A 74 15.42 -19.75 -14.18
CA MET A 74 15.39 -18.33 -14.55
C MET A 74 13.95 -17.90 -14.89
N PRO A 75 13.41 -16.84 -14.25
CA PRO A 75 12.06 -16.36 -14.51
C PRO A 75 11.91 -15.90 -15.97
N VAL A 76 10.70 -16.03 -16.52
CA VAL A 76 10.35 -15.62 -17.89
C VAL A 76 9.17 -14.63 -17.82
N LEU A 77 9.29 -13.53 -18.54
CA LEU A 77 8.31 -12.43 -18.55
C LEU A 77 7.02 -12.83 -19.28
N GLY A 78 5.89 -12.24 -18.87
CA GLY A 78 4.59 -12.37 -19.56
C GLY A 78 3.68 -13.54 -19.13
N GLN A 79 4.14 -14.49 -18.31
CA GLN A 79 3.28 -15.59 -17.79
C GLN A 79 2.79 -15.39 -16.35
N HIS A 80 3.07 -14.24 -15.73
CA HIS A 80 2.94 -14.09 -14.29
C HIS A 80 2.28 -12.76 -13.94
N ASP A 81 0.96 -12.79 -13.76
CA ASP A 81 0.33 -12.45 -12.47
C ASP A 81 -1.19 -12.72 -12.44
N VAL A 82 -1.58 -13.72 -11.64
CA VAL A 82 -2.94 -13.86 -11.12
C VAL A 82 -2.83 -13.62 -9.63
N ILE A 83 -3.02 -12.35 -9.23
CA ILE A 83 -3.42 -12.04 -7.85
C ILE A 83 -4.77 -12.71 -7.62
N VAL A 84 -4.97 -13.28 -6.43
CA VAL A 84 -6.14 -14.08 -6.08
C VAL A 84 -7.42 -13.30 -6.35
N MET A 85 -8.15 -13.71 -7.39
CA MET A 85 -9.49 -13.22 -7.75
C MET A 85 -10.41 -14.41 -8.09
N PRO A 86 -11.73 -14.27 -7.90
CA PRO A 86 -12.64 -15.41 -7.87
C PRO A 86 -13.00 -15.91 -9.26
N HIS A 87 -12.60 -17.15 -9.58
CA HIS A 87 -13.20 -17.89 -10.70
C HIS A 87 -14.71 -18.08 -10.49
N ARG A 88 -15.49 -17.29 -11.23
CA ARG A 88 -16.84 -17.57 -11.75
C ARG A 88 -17.82 -18.31 -10.84
N LEU A 89 -18.32 -17.60 -9.83
CA LEU A 89 -19.60 -17.89 -9.15
C LEU A 89 -20.55 -16.68 -9.20
N SER A 90 -20.77 -16.10 -10.39
CA SER A 90 -21.75 -15.01 -10.61
C SER A 90 -22.75 -15.28 -11.76
N GLN A 91 -22.91 -16.54 -12.19
CA GLN A 91 -24.05 -17.01 -12.99
C GLN A 91 -24.94 -17.96 -12.18
N MET A 92 -25.37 -17.52 -11.00
CA MET A 92 -26.61 -17.98 -10.33
C MET A 92 -26.93 -17.06 -9.13
N GLY A 93 -27.39 -15.83 -9.44
CA GLY A 93 -27.80 -14.83 -8.45
C GLY A 93 -29.05 -14.01 -8.83
N ASN A 94 -29.54 -14.12 -10.06
CA ASN A 94 -30.64 -13.29 -10.58
C ASN A 94 -32.04 -13.93 -10.42
N THR A 95 -32.23 -14.80 -9.43
CA THR A 95 -33.54 -15.49 -9.20
C THR A 95 -33.93 -15.58 -7.71
N LEU A 96 -33.29 -14.80 -6.83
CA LEU A 96 -33.61 -14.82 -5.39
C LEU A 96 -33.55 -13.43 -4.73
N LEU A 97 -33.90 -12.39 -5.48
CA LEU A 97 -34.08 -11.01 -5.00
C LEU A 97 -35.53 -10.52 -5.19
N TYR A 98 -36.47 -11.47 -5.15
CA TYR A 98 -37.91 -11.25 -4.93
C TYR A 98 -38.31 -12.12 -3.73
N LEU A 99 -39.12 -11.55 -2.81
CA LEU A 99 -39.62 -12.11 -1.53
C LEU A 99 -39.05 -11.54 -0.21
N LEU A 100 -38.79 -10.23 -0.15
CA LEU A 100 -38.92 -9.46 1.10
C LEU A 100 -39.69 -8.16 0.82
N GLU A 101 -40.98 -8.29 0.50
CA GLU A 101 -41.90 -7.17 0.25
C GLU A 101 -43.13 -7.29 1.16
N TYR A 102 -43.01 -6.71 2.36
CA TYR A 102 -44.09 -6.26 3.26
C TYR A 102 -43.44 -5.21 4.18
N GLY A 103 -43.89 -3.97 4.32
CA GLY A 103 -44.99 -3.28 3.65
C GLY A 103 -45.46 -2.11 4.52
N VAL A 104 -45.01 -0.89 4.20
CA VAL A 104 -45.60 0.35 4.76
C VAL A 104 -45.83 1.33 3.62
N VAL A 105 -47.11 1.50 3.29
CA VAL A 105 -47.58 2.47 2.31
C VAL A 105 -47.63 3.86 2.95
N LEU A 106 -47.00 4.85 2.32
CA LEU A 106 -47.47 6.23 2.39
C LEU A 106 -47.42 6.87 1.00
N THR A 107 -48.61 7.05 0.44
CA THR A 107 -48.87 7.67 -0.86
C THR A 107 -48.78 9.19 -0.79
N THR A 108 -48.18 9.83 -1.80
CA THR A 108 -48.68 11.09 -2.37
C THR A 108 -48.38 11.13 -3.88
N HIS A 109 -49.28 11.69 -4.68
CA HIS A 109 -49.25 11.66 -6.15
C HIS A 109 -49.62 13.04 -6.73
N TRP A 110 -49.03 13.38 -7.90
CA TRP A 110 -49.44 14.44 -8.86
C TRP A 110 -49.24 15.93 -8.43
N PRO A 111 -49.25 16.93 -9.36
CA PRO A 111 -49.10 16.92 -10.84
C PRO A 111 -47.94 17.76 -11.45
N CYS A 112 -47.43 17.29 -12.60
CA CYS A 112 -47.43 17.97 -13.92
C CYS A 112 -46.97 19.45 -14.12
N ARG A 113 -45.80 19.59 -14.78
CA ARG A 113 -45.57 20.32 -16.06
C ARG A 113 -46.07 21.78 -16.23
N ARG A 114 -45.14 22.73 -16.37
CA ARG A 114 -45.31 23.97 -17.16
C ARG A 114 -44.07 24.29 -18.01
N GLN A 115 -44.30 24.49 -19.31
CA GLN A 115 -43.50 25.33 -20.21
C GLN A 115 -43.88 26.81 -19.95
N ILE A 116 -43.15 27.88 -20.32
CA ILE A 116 -41.82 28.18 -20.91
C ILE A 116 -41.60 29.67 -20.53
N GLU A 117 -40.36 30.15 -20.34
CA GLU A 117 -39.96 31.47 -20.89
C GLU A 117 -38.44 31.66 -20.91
N VAL A 118 -37.96 32.40 -21.91
CA VAL A 118 -36.53 32.58 -22.23
C VAL A 118 -36.09 33.98 -21.81
N GLY A 119 -35.13 34.08 -20.89
CA GLY A 119 -34.47 35.32 -20.49
C GLY A 119 -33.00 35.35 -20.95
N VAL A 120 -32.61 36.44 -21.61
CA VAL A 120 -31.23 36.72 -22.08
C VAL A 120 -30.32 37.02 -20.88
N PRO A 121 -29.04 36.60 -20.86
CA PRO A 121 -28.28 36.47 -19.61
C PRO A 121 -27.76 37.80 -19.05
N VAL A 122 -27.83 37.92 -17.72
CA VAL A 122 -27.05 38.89 -16.94
C VAL A 122 -25.70 38.27 -16.59
N THR A 123 -24.61 38.94 -16.97
CA THR A 123 -23.23 38.53 -16.68
C THR A 123 -22.96 38.50 -15.16
N PRO A 124 -22.50 37.37 -14.57
CA PRO A 124 -21.97 37.37 -13.22
C PRO A 124 -20.61 38.03 -13.19
N THR A 125 -20.47 39.12 -12.44
CA THR A 125 -19.18 39.76 -12.15
C THR A 125 -18.27 38.83 -11.36
N THR A 126 -17.03 38.68 -11.83
CA THR A 126 -15.94 38.00 -11.12
C THR A 126 -15.80 38.52 -9.69
N PRO A 127 -15.83 37.67 -8.65
CA PRO A 127 -15.56 38.13 -7.29
C PRO A 127 -14.11 38.58 -7.15
N THR A 128 -13.92 39.85 -6.77
CA THR A 128 -12.61 40.49 -6.62
C THR A 128 -11.75 39.79 -5.57
N VAL A 129 -10.50 39.48 -5.92
CA VAL A 129 -9.50 38.87 -5.04
C VAL A 129 -9.20 39.79 -3.85
N PRO A 130 -9.44 39.37 -2.59
CA PRO A 130 -8.94 40.08 -1.42
C PRO A 130 -7.44 39.78 -1.26
N ILE A 131 -6.61 40.77 -1.56
CA ILE A 131 -5.16 40.69 -1.29
C ILE A 131 -4.97 40.59 0.23
N SER A 132 -4.40 39.47 0.68
CA SER A 132 -3.95 39.26 2.07
C SER A 132 -2.41 39.29 2.14
N PRO A 133 -1.82 39.73 3.26
CA PRO A 133 -0.50 40.37 3.24
C PRO A 133 0.66 39.41 3.03
N LEU A 134 1.67 39.89 2.29
CA LEU A 134 2.99 39.30 2.16
C LEU A 134 3.66 39.17 3.54
N THR A 135 3.83 37.94 4.04
CA THR A 135 4.62 37.68 5.25
C THR A 135 6.10 37.80 4.94
N ALA A 136 6.76 38.76 5.59
CA ALA A 136 8.20 38.99 5.45
C ALA A 136 9.02 37.77 5.90
N GLY A 137 10.08 37.47 5.15
CA GLY A 137 10.96 36.32 5.41
C GLY A 137 11.60 36.37 6.79
N THR A 138 11.49 35.27 7.53
CA THR A 138 12.12 35.06 8.84
C THR A 138 12.87 33.73 8.87
N LYS A 139 14.02 33.71 9.55
CA LYS A 139 15.07 32.69 9.42
C LYS A 139 14.70 31.34 10.08
N PRO A 140 15.34 30.22 9.68
CA PRO A 140 15.20 28.92 10.35
C PRO A 140 15.66 28.94 11.81
N TRP A 141 15.07 28.05 12.61
CA TRP A 141 15.32 27.89 14.05
C TRP A 141 16.42 26.84 14.32
N ASN A 142 17.37 27.16 15.21
CA ASN A 142 18.35 26.21 15.73
C ASN A 142 18.00 25.86 17.19
N SER A 143 17.88 24.58 17.51
CA SER A 143 17.79 24.10 18.90
C SER A 143 19.13 23.61 19.42
N ALA A 144 19.70 24.30 20.41
CA ALA A 144 20.82 23.81 21.20
C ALA A 144 20.63 24.24 22.66
N THR A 145 20.27 23.30 23.53
CA THR A 145 20.42 23.46 24.99
C THR A 145 21.89 23.33 25.35
N GLY A 146 22.43 24.28 26.11
CA GLY A 146 23.86 24.55 26.18
C GLY A 146 24.72 23.48 26.86
N THR A 147 25.92 23.30 26.29
CA THR A 147 27.19 22.93 26.95
C THR A 147 28.30 23.75 26.29
N ASP A 148 29.43 23.94 26.99
CA ASP A 148 30.40 25.03 26.76
C ASP A 148 30.86 25.27 25.31
N GLU A 149 30.91 26.54 24.92
CA GLU A 149 31.38 26.98 23.61
C GLU A 149 32.90 26.76 23.45
N LYS A 150 33.28 25.98 22.42
CA LYS A 150 34.59 26.09 21.76
C LYS A 150 34.37 26.60 20.33
N PRO A 151 34.94 27.75 19.93
CA PRO A 151 34.72 28.31 18.61
C PRO A 151 35.52 27.54 17.54
N GLY A 152 34.85 26.95 16.54
CA GLY A 152 35.57 26.27 15.45
C GLY A 152 34.85 25.29 14.54
N GLN A 153 33.51 25.31 14.40
CA GLN A 153 32.82 24.52 13.37
C GLN A 153 31.77 25.34 12.62
N PRO A 154 31.72 25.27 11.27
CA PRO A 154 30.67 25.92 10.49
C PRO A 154 29.32 25.22 10.70
N ALA A 155 28.24 25.99 10.76
CA ALA A 155 26.89 25.45 10.92
C ALA A 155 26.54 24.48 9.76
N PRO A 156 25.88 23.33 10.03
CA PRO A 156 25.51 22.39 8.99
C PRO A 156 24.51 23.05 8.02
N ALA A 157 24.78 22.92 6.72
CA ALA A 157 23.91 23.45 5.68
C ALA A 157 22.50 22.81 5.77
N PRO A 158 21.42 23.55 5.44
CA PRO A 158 20.07 22.99 5.44
C PRO A 158 20.00 21.81 4.48
N TYR A 159 19.58 20.65 5.00
CA TYR A 159 19.43 19.41 4.23
C TYR A 159 18.44 19.62 3.08
N ARG A 160 18.95 19.63 1.85
CA ARG A 160 18.12 19.56 0.65
C ARG A 160 17.93 18.08 0.30
N PRO A 161 16.68 17.56 0.29
CA PRO A 161 16.44 16.21 -0.22
C PRO A 161 16.98 16.08 -1.64
N THR A 162 17.75 15.02 -1.90
CA THR A 162 18.38 14.81 -3.22
C THR A 162 17.35 14.54 -4.32
N ILE A 163 16.15 14.11 -3.95
CA ILE A 163 14.98 13.90 -4.81
C ILE A 163 13.74 14.32 -4.01
N ILE A 164 12.82 15.02 -4.68
CA ILE A 164 11.55 15.48 -4.14
C ILE A 164 10.42 14.73 -4.86
N TYR A 165 9.38 14.30 -4.13
CA TYR A 165 8.28 13.48 -4.67
C TYR A 165 6.89 14.12 -4.51
N TRP A 166 6.85 15.45 -4.42
CA TRP A 166 5.70 16.28 -4.09
C TRP A 166 5.90 17.73 -4.57
N ASP A 167 4.82 18.46 -4.79
CA ASP A 167 4.81 19.92 -4.93
C ASP A 167 3.80 20.51 -3.94
N LEU A 168 4.32 21.22 -2.93
CA LEU A 168 3.52 21.84 -1.87
C LEU A 168 3.24 23.33 -2.13
N ASP A 169 3.82 23.91 -3.19
CA ASP A 169 3.63 25.31 -3.56
C ASP A 169 2.36 25.50 -4.41
N ILE A 170 1.90 24.45 -5.09
CA ILE A 170 0.60 24.42 -5.78
C ILE A 170 -0.54 24.69 -4.79
N GLN A 171 -1.27 25.78 -5.03
CA GLN A 171 -2.44 26.17 -4.24
C GLN A 171 -3.69 25.41 -4.69
N THR A 172 -4.64 25.24 -3.77
CA THR A 172 -5.91 24.56 -4.06
C THR A 172 -6.81 25.40 -4.99
N ASN A 173 -7.49 24.73 -5.92
CA ASN A 173 -8.66 25.27 -6.61
C ASN A 173 -9.98 24.65 -6.15
N ALA A 174 -9.94 23.78 -5.13
CA ALA A 174 -11.12 23.15 -4.56
C ALA A 174 -11.87 24.13 -3.66
N VAL A 175 -13.13 24.44 -4.02
CA VAL A 175 -14.02 25.32 -3.25
C VAL A 175 -15.07 24.49 -2.53
N ILE A 176 -15.31 24.77 -1.25
CA ILE A 176 -16.31 24.13 -0.40
C ILE A 176 -17.21 25.19 0.24
N LYS A 177 -18.42 24.78 0.66
CA LYS A 177 -19.13 25.51 1.71
C LYS A 177 -18.34 25.41 3.02
N GLU A 178 -18.25 26.49 3.78
CA GLU A 178 -17.54 26.49 5.07
C GLU A 178 -18.14 25.45 6.03
N ARG A 179 -17.27 24.72 6.74
CA ARG A 179 -17.64 23.55 7.56
C ARG A 179 -17.26 23.79 9.02
N ALA A 180 -18.10 23.28 9.93
CA ALA A 180 -17.78 23.18 11.35
C ALA A 180 -16.45 22.42 11.58
N PRO A 181 -15.73 22.73 12.66
CA PRO A 181 -14.72 21.82 13.19
C PRO A 181 -15.34 20.44 13.46
N ALA A 182 -14.59 19.37 13.17
CA ALA A 182 -15.04 18.00 13.35
C ALA A 182 -14.94 17.56 14.83
N ASP A 183 -15.88 16.74 15.27
CA ASP A 183 -15.96 16.17 16.63
C ASP A 183 -15.05 14.94 16.84
N HIS A 184 -13.86 14.97 16.23
CA HIS A 184 -12.83 13.98 16.53
C HIS A 184 -11.97 14.46 17.70
N LEU A 185 -11.67 13.54 18.62
CA LEU A 185 -10.81 13.83 19.76
C LEU A 185 -9.36 14.02 19.27
N PRO A 186 -8.65 15.09 19.67
CA PRO A 186 -7.28 15.34 19.22
C PRO A 186 -6.31 14.20 19.56
N PRO A 187 -5.39 13.84 18.66
CA PRO A 187 -4.51 12.69 18.85
C PRO A 187 -3.53 12.92 20.01
N HIS A 188 -3.23 11.84 20.72
CA HIS A 188 -2.28 11.83 21.83
C HIS A 188 -1.51 10.49 21.84
N PRO A 189 -0.17 10.48 22.00
CA PRO A 189 0.64 9.26 21.87
C PRO A 189 0.21 8.09 22.75
N GLU A 190 -0.29 8.33 23.97
CA GLU A 190 -0.83 7.28 24.85
C GLU A 190 -2.05 6.56 24.24
N ILE A 191 -2.92 7.31 23.55
CA ILE A 191 -4.15 6.79 22.96
C ILE A 191 -3.83 6.03 21.67
N GLU A 192 -2.88 6.53 20.86
CA GLU A 192 -2.38 5.76 19.71
C GLU A 192 -1.65 4.48 20.13
N LEU A 193 -0.91 4.50 21.24
CA LEU A 193 -0.29 3.28 21.78
C LEU A 193 -1.35 2.25 22.21
N GLN A 194 -2.39 2.70 22.93
CA GLN A 194 -3.51 1.84 23.31
C GLN A 194 -4.26 1.28 22.07
N ARG A 195 -4.55 2.13 21.07
CA ARG A 195 -5.18 1.73 19.81
C ARG A 195 -4.33 0.73 19.03
N ALA A 196 -3.02 0.94 18.97
CA ALA A 196 -2.08 0.01 18.34
C ALA A 196 -2.13 -1.38 18.99
N GLN A 197 -2.02 -1.43 20.33
CA GLN A 197 -2.08 -2.68 21.09
C GLN A 197 -3.41 -3.43 20.91
N LEU A 198 -4.54 -2.71 20.94
CA LEU A 198 -5.86 -3.29 20.74
C LEU A 198 -6.09 -3.75 19.30
N THR A 199 -5.62 -3.01 18.30
CA THR A 199 -5.73 -3.43 16.89
C THR A 199 -4.88 -4.67 16.60
N THR A 200 -3.68 -4.78 17.18
CA THR A 200 -2.86 -6.00 17.11
C THR A 200 -3.58 -7.21 17.72
N LYS A 201 -4.23 -7.04 18.88
CA LYS A 201 -5.07 -8.09 19.49
C LYS A 201 -6.28 -8.43 18.63
N LEU A 202 -6.88 -7.46 17.94
CA LEU A 202 -7.98 -7.69 17.02
C LEU A 202 -7.53 -8.53 15.81
N ARG A 203 -6.36 -8.23 15.22
CA ARG A 203 -5.75 -9.08 14.17
C ARG A 203 -5.46 -10.51 14.67
N GLN A 204 -4.97 -10.67 15.90
CA GLN A 204 -4.76 -11.98 16.53
C GLN A 204 -6.07 -12.76 16.68
N HIS A 205 -7.13 -12.14 17.22
CA HIS A 205 -8.45 -12.78 17.33
C HIS A 205 -9.05 -13.15 15.97
N TYR A 206 -8.85 -12.35 14.93
CA TYR A 206 -9.29 -12.71 13.58
C TYR A 206 -8.54 -13.96 13.05
N HIS A 207 -7.23 -14.05 13.29
CA HIS A 207 -6.44 -15.23 12.97
C HIS A 207 -6.89 -16.48 13.75
N GLU A 208 -7.09 -16.36 15.06
CA GLU A 208 -7.61 -17.42 15.92
C GLU A 208 -8.97 -17.93 15.43
N LEU A 209 -9.89 -17.02 15.10
CA LEU A 209 -11.24 -17.36 14.62
C LEU A 209 -11.22 -18.09 13.28
N CYS A 210 -10.42 -17.65 12.31
CA CYS A 210 -10.28 -18.33 11.02
C CYS A 210 -9.70 -19.75 11.20
N TYR A 211 -8.64 -19.88 12.02
CA TYR A 211 -7.96 -21.14 12.22
C TYR A 211 -8.81 -22.14 13.02
N GLN A 212 -9.44 -21.71 14.11
CA GLN A 212 -10.23 -22.59 14.99
C GLN A 212 -11.55 -23.04 14.37
N ARG A 213 -12.21 -22.19 13.56
CA ARG A 213 -13.52 -22.51 12.98
C ARG A 213 -13.42 -23.18 11.61
N GLU A 214 -12.59 -22.64 10.72
CA GLU A 214 -12.49 -23.08 9.33
C GLU A 214 -11.19 -23.83 9.00
N GLY A 215 -10.19 -23.81 9.88
CA GLY A 215 -8.90 -24.47 9.64
C GLY A 215 -8.00 -23.76 8.63
N ILE A 216 -8.23 -22.45 8.40
CA ILE A 216 -7.49 -21.63 7.43
C ILE A 216 -6.79 -20.46 8.12
N GLU A 217 -5.70 -19.99 7.51
CA GLU A 217 -5.15 -18.67 7.79
C GLU A 217 -6.10 -17.58 7.23
N PRO A 218 -6.16 -16.38 7.84
CA PRO A 218 -6.82 -15.23 7.24
C PRO A 218 -6.37 -14.98 5.78
N PRO A 219 -7.30 -14.70 4.85
CA PRO A 219 -6.94 -14.26 3.51
C PRO A 219 -6.09 -12.97 3.57
N ARG A 220 -5.05 -12.88 2.73
CA ARG A 220 -4.10 -11.76 2.78
C ARG A 220 -4.80 -10.42 2.51
N GLU A 221 -4.48 -9.40 3.29
CA GLU A 221 -5.11 -8.06 3.27
C GLU A 221 -6.60 -8.02 3.64
N SER A 222 -7.29 -9.14 3.89
CA SER A 222 -8.73 -9.16 4.21
C SER A 222 -9.10 -8.29 5.41
N PHE A 223 -8.26 -8.26 6.44
CA PHE A 223 -8.47 -7.39 7.61
C PHE A 223 -8.33 -5.90 7.26
N ASN A 224 -7.43 -5.54 6.35
CA ASN A 224 -7.23 -4.16 5.93
C ASN A 224 -8.36 -3.68 5.00
N ARG A 225 -8.81 -4.54 4.07
CA ARG A 225 -10.01 -4.27 3.26
C ARG A 225 -11.27 -4.21 4.10
N TRP A 226 -11.39 -5.04 5.14
CA TRP A 226 -12.47 -4.95 6.13
C TRP A 226 -12.47 -3.58 6.84
N LEU A 227 -11.32 -3.07 7.29
CA LEU A 227 -11.27 -1.71 7.89
C LEU A 227 -11.77 -0.64 6.90
N LEU A 228 -11.35 -0.69 5.63
CA LEU A 228 -11.81 0.24 4.59
C LEU A 228 -13.31 0.13 4.32
N GLU A 229 -13.81 -1.09 4.08
CA GLU A 229 -15.20 -1.37 3.76
C GLU A 229 -16.12 -0.95 4.91
N ARG A 230 -15.79 -1.31 6.15
CA ARG A 230 -16.56 -0.88 7.32
C ARG A 230 -16.60 0.64 7.46
N LYS A 231 -15.50 1.35 7.20
CA LYS A 231 -15.45 2.83 7.27
C LYS A 231 -16.24 3.57 6.17
N VAL A 232 -16.81 2.86 5.18
CA VAL A 232 -17.82 3.44 4.27
C VAL A 232 -19.16 3.65 4.97
N LEU A 233 -19.50 2.77 5.93
CA LEU A 233 -20.82 2.70 6.58
C LEU A 233 -20.81 3.04 8.08
N ASP A 234 -19.63 2.98 8.71
CA ASP A 234 -19.45 3.16 10.15
C ASP A 234 -19.78 4.58 10.62
N LYS A 235 -20.73 4.67 11.55
CA LYS A 235 -21.08 5.92 12.27
C LYS A 235 -20.31 6.06 13.59
N GLY A 236 -19.41 5.13 13.87
CA GLY A 236 -18.63 5.04 15.10
C GLY A 236 -17.65 6.20 15.34
N PRO A 237 -17.31 6.50 16.61
CA PRO A 237 -16.51 7.66 16.98
C PRO A 237 -14.99 7.47 16.94
N ASP A 238 -14.48 6.27 16.63
CA ASP A 238 -13.04 6.02 16.47
C ASP A 238 -12.60 6.23 15.01
N PRO A 239 -11.46 6.88 14.75
CA PRO A 239 -11.00 7.15 13.38
C PRO A 239 -10.52 5.90 12.62
N LEU A 240 -10.20 4.80 13.29
CA LEU A 240 -9.64 3.59 12.67
C LEU A 240 -10.57 2.38 12.77
N LEU A 241 -11.00 2.04 13.99
CA LEU A 241 -11.75 0.81 14.25
C LEU A 241 -13.26 1.04 14.05
N PRO A 242 -14.00 0.10 13.45
CA PRO A 242 -15.45 0.20 13.33
C PRO A 242 -16.17 -0.15 14.64
N SER A 243 -17.34 0.46 14.87
CA SER A 243 -18.17 0.17 16.05
C SER A 243 -19.68 0.36 15.87
N GLU A 244 -20.13 1.03 14.81
CA GLU A 244 -21.55 1.29 14.52
C GLU A 244 -21.81 1.16 13.02
N CYS A 245 -21.83 -0.09 12.53
CA CYS A 245 -22.06 -0.47 11.14
C CYS A 245 -23.37 -1.25 11.00
N ASP A 246 -24.11 -0.98 9.92
CA ASP A 246 -25.25 -1.76 9.45
C ASP A 246 -25.06 -2.08 7.95
N PRO A 247 -25.04 -3.35 7.52
CA PRO A 247 -25.16 -4.58 8.31
C PRO A 247 -23.92 -4.86 9.17
N ILE A 248 -24.08 -5.59 10.28
CA ILE A 248 -22.98 -6.03 11.16
C ILE A 248 -21.96 -6.91 10.41
N ILE A 249 -22.44 -7.84 9.58
CA ILE A 249 -21.61 -8.76 8.80
C ILE A 249 -21.01 -7.98 7.63
N SER A 250 -19.69 -8.07 7.47
CA SER A 250 -18.97 -7.44 6.35
C SER A 250 -19.07 -8.30 5.09
N PRO A 251 -19.59 -7.77 3.97
CA PRO A 251 -19.59 -8.48 2.69
C PRO A 251 -18.19 -8.69 2.14
N SER A 252 -17.23 -7.79 2.41
CA SER A 252 -15.81 -7.95 2.04
C SER A 252 -15.18 -9.12 2.81
N MET A 253 -15.20 -9.11 4.14
CA MET A 253 -14.59 -10.17 4.94
C MET A 253 -15.25 -11.53 4.67
N PHE A 254 -16.58 -11.57 4.58
CA PHE A 254 -17.31 -12.79 4.26
C PHE A 254 -16.89 -13.35 2.89
N ARG A 255 -16.88 -12.52 1.84
CA ARG A 255 -16.50 -12.90 0.46
C ARG A 255 -15.10 -13.50 0.41
N GLU A 256 -14.14 -12.90 1.11
CA GLU A 256 -12.75 -13.35 1.11
C GLU A 256 -12.53 -14.63 1.93
N VAL A 257 -13.09 -14.72 3.13
CA VAL A 257 -12.98 -15.94 3.97
C VAL A 257 -13.64 -17.12 3.27
N MET A 258 -14.79 -16.91 2.64
CA MET A 258 -15.49 -17.94 1.85
C MET A 258 -14.73 -18.40 0.61
N ASN A 259 -13.90 -17.54 -0.01
CA ASN A 259 -13.10 -17.93 -1.18
C ASN A 259 -11.99 -18.93 -0.84
N ASP A 260 -11.44 -18.85 0.37
CA ASP A 260 -10.36 -19.72 0.85
C ASP A 260 -10.88 -21.00 1.56
N ILE A 261 -12.19 -21.27 1.50
CA ILE A 261 -12.84 -22.48 2.02
C ILE A 261 -13.11 -23.49 0.88
N PRO A 262 -12.88 -24.81 1.08
CA PRO A 262 -12.42 -25.47 2.30
C PRO A 262 -10.89 -25.49 2.43
N ILE A 263 -10.16 -25.06 1.39
CA ILE A 263 -8.73 -24.76 1.43
C ILE A 263 -8.43 -23.55 0.54
N ARG A 264 -7.44 -22.76 0.95
CA ARG A 264 -6.88 -21.69 0.14
C ARG A 264 -6.20 -22.25 -1.12
N LEU A 265 -6.57 -21.73 -2.28
CA LEU A 265 -5.96 -22.10 -3.55
C LEU A 265 -4.66 -21.32 -3.78
N SER A 266 -3.52 -22.02 -3.69
CA SER A 266 -2.20 -21.48 -4.03
C SER A 266 -1.93 -21.51 -5.53
N ARG A 267 -1.20 -20.53 -6.06
CA ARG A 267 -0.72 -20.56 -7.45
C ARG A 267 0.15 -21.79 -7.71
N ILE A 268 -0.23 -22.58 -8.70
CA ILE A 268 0.45 -23.83 -9.09
C ILE A 268 1.53 -23.56 -10.14
N LYS A 269 2.76 -23.97 -9.86
CA LYS A 269 3.88 -23.92 -10.82
C LYS A 269 4.00 -25.27 -11.53
N TYR A 270 4.06 -26.37 -10.78
CA TYR A 270 4.39 -27.70 -11.31
C TYR A 270 3.21 -28.69 -11.33
N LYS A 271 3.26 -29.69 -12.23
CA LYS A 271 2.26 -30.78 -12.35
C LYS A 271 1.95 -31.46 -11.00
N GLU A 272 2.98 -31.77 -10.21
CA GLU A 272 2.81 -32.42 -8.90
C GLU A 272 2.15 -31.51 -7.84
N GLU A 273 2.30 -30.20 -7.96
CA GLU A 273 1.56 -29.25 -7.09
C GLU A 273 0.08 -29.22 -7.47
N ALA A 274 -0.23 -29.29 -8.77
CA ALA A 274 -1.60 -29.36 -9.28
C ALA A 274 -2.33 -30.60 -8.75
N ARG A 275 -1.69 -31.76 -8.92
CA ARG A 275 -2.18 -33.05 -8.41
C ARG A 275 -2.40 -33.03 -6.89
N LYS A 276 -1.46 -32.45 -6.13
CA LYS A 276 -1.57 -32.31 -4.66
C LYS A 276 -2.67 -31.34 -4.24
N LEU A 277 -2.86 -30.22 -4.93
CA LEU A 277 -3.91 -29.26 -4.58
C LEU A 277 -5.30 -29.83 -4.89
N LEU A 278 -5.48 -30.50 -6.03
CA LEU A 278 -6.72 -31.19 -6.38
C LEU A 278 -7.09 -32.26 -5.33
N PHE A 279 -6.12 -33.10 -4.93
CA PHE A 279 -6.33 -34.09 -3.88
C PHE A 279 -6.74 -33.44 -2.55
N LYS A 280 -6.00 -32.42 -2.10
CA LYS A 280 -6.30 -31.69 -0.85
C LYS A 280 -7.68 -31.04 -0.89
N TYR A 281 -8.11 -30.48 -2.03
CA TYR A 281 -9.43 -29.86 -2.17
C TYR A 281 -10.53 -30.92 -2.04
N ALA A 282 -10.41 -32.04 -2.74
CA ALA A 282 -11.36 -33.15 -2.66
C ALA A 282 -11.45 -33.73 -1.22
N GLU A 283 -10.30 -33.91 -0.56
CA GLU A 283 -10.22 -34.39 0.81
C GLU A 283 -10.86 -33.41 1.81
N ALA A 284 -10.54 -32.12 1.71
CA ALA A 284 -11.08 -31.09 2.60
C ALA A 284 -12.60 -30.89 2.40
N ALA A 285 -13.08 -30.88 1.15
CA ALA A 285 -14.51 -30.80 0.85
C ALA A 285 -15.27 -32.01 1.42
N LYS A 286 -14.74 -33.23 1.24
CA LYS A 286 -15.31 -34.44 1.83
C LYS A 286 -15.28 -34.41 3.36
N LYS A 287 -14.15 -34.04 3.97
CA LYS A 287 -14.02 -33.92 5.43
C LYS A 287 -15.02 -32.92 6.02
N MET A 288 -15.19 -31.76 5.37
CA MET A 288 -16.14 -30.73 5.81
C MET A 288 -17.59 -31.18 5.70
N ILE A 289 -17.98 -31.83 4.59
CA ILE A 289 -19.36 -32.34 4.43
C ILE A 289 -19.65 -33.53 5.37
N ASP A 290 -18.61 -34.25 5.82
CA ASP A 290 -18.74 -35.30 6.80
C ASP A 290 -18.91 -34.77 8.23
N SER A 291 -18.08 -33.82 8.66
CA SER A 291 -18.05 -33.31 10.04
C SER A 291 -19.11 -32.28 10.40
N ARG A 292 -19.72 -31.61 9.40
CA ARG A 292 -20.71 -30.54 9.62
C ARG A 292 -22.13 -30.97 9.26
N ASN A 293 -23.09 -30.19 9.75
CA ASN A 293 -24.49 -30.30 9.36
C ASN A 293 -24.65 -29.89 7.89
N ALA A 294 -25.25 -30.76 7.07
CA ALA A 294 -25.42 -30.57 5.64
C ALA A 294 -26.66 -31.34 5.18
N SER A 295 -27.38 -30.83 4.17
CA SER A 295 -28.54 -31.55 3.62
C SER A 295 -28.11 -32.90 3.01
N PRO A 296 -28.99 -33.93 3.01
CA PRO A 296 -28.67 -35.23 2.44
C PRO A 296 -28.19 -35.15 0.98
N ASP A 297 -28.80 -34.27 0.18
CA ASP A 297 -28.41 -34.02 -1.21
C ASP A 297 -27.02 -33.40 -1.32
N SER A 298 -26.73 -32.35 -0.53
CA SER A 298 -25.40 -31.73 -0.50
C SER A 298 -24.32 -32.75 -0.09
N ARG A 299 -24.62 -33.59 0.91
CA ARG A 299 -23.73 -34.67 1.36
C ARG A 299 -23.49 -35.70 0.25
N LYS A 300 -24.53 -36.09 -0.50
CA LYS A 300 -24.43 -37.02 -1.63
C LYS A 300 -23.61 -36.43 -2.78
N VAL A 301 -23.90 -35.19 -3.20
CA VAL A 301 -23.22 -34.52 -4.32
C VAL A 301 -21.73 -34.31 -4.03
N VAL A 302 -21.38 -33.74 -2.86
CA VAL A 302 -19.97 -33.48 -2.51
C VAL A 302 -19.18 -34.77 -2.37
N LYS A 303 -19.73 -35.79 -1.68
CA LYS A 303 -19.06 -37.09 -1.54
C LYS A 303 -18.80 -37.75 -2.89
N TRP A 304 -19.81 -37.81 -3.76
CA TRP A 304 -19.68 -38.46 -5.06
C TRP A 304 -18.61 -37.77 -5.93
N ASN A 305 -18.63 -36.44 -6.03
CA ASN A 305 -17.63 -35.69 -6.82
C ASN A 305 -16.20 -35.80 -6.24
N ALA A 306 -16.06 -35.78 -4.91
CA ALA A 306 -14.77 -35.96 -4.25
C ALA A 306 -14.22 -37.39 -4.45
N GLU A 307 -15.08 -38.41 -4.32
CA GLU A 307 -14.70 -39.82 -4.52
C GLU A 307 -14.39 -40.14 -5.98
N ASP A 308 -15.15 -39.62 -6.94
CA ASP A 308 -14.84 -39.68 -8.36
C ASP A 308 -13.46 -39.07 -8.65
N THR A 309 -13.18 -37.88 -8.15
CA THR A 309 -11.86 -37.23 -8.29
C THR A 309 -10.75 -38.07 -7.70
N MET A 310 -10.94 -38.62 -6.49
CA MET A 310 -9.96 -39.52 -5.84
C MET A 310 -9.82 -40.88 -6.55
N ASN A 311 -10.84 -41.34 -7.27
CA ASN A 311 -10.79 -42.55 -8.11
C ASN A 311 -10.03 -42.27 -9.41
N TRP A 312 -10.31 -41.15 -10.08
CA TRP A 312 -9.61 -40.71 -11.28
C TRP A 312 -8.11 -40.50 -11.00
N LEU A 313 -7.77 -39.81 -9.91
CA LEU A 313 -6.38 -39.64 -9.44
C LEU A 313 -5.63 -40.96 -9.24
N ARG A 314 -6.33 -42.05 -8.88
CA ARG A 314 -5.73 -43.39 -8.71
C ARG A 314 -5.60 -44.18 -10.02
N ARG A 315 -6.34 -43.81 -11.07
CA ARG A 315 -6.32 -44.49 -12.37
C ARG A 315 -5.35 -43.79 -13.33
N ASP A 316 -5.48 -42.48 -13.48
CA ASP A 316 -4.71 -41.71 -14.45
C ASP A 316 -3.39 -41.21 -13.84
N HIS A 317 -2.30 -41.70 -14.42
CA HIS A 317 -0.92 -41.30 -14.10
C HIS A 317 -0.32 -40.41 -15.22
N SER A 318 -0.98 -40.36 -16.38
CA SER A 318 -0.57 -39.61 -17.57
C SER A 318 -0.97 -38.13 -17.54
N ALA A 319 -2.12 -37.80 -16.93
CA ALA A 319 -2.71 -36.46 -16.88
C ALA A 319 -1.70 -35.30 -16.73
N SER A 320 -1.87 -34.26 -17.56
CA SER A 320 -1.06 -33.03 -17.60
C SER A 320 -1.29 -32.14 -16.38
N LYS A 321 -0.58 -31.00 -16.30
CA LYS A 321 -0.84 -29.99 -15.27
C LYS A 321 -2.22 -29.37 -15.47
N GLU A 322 -2.58 -29.14 -16.72
CA GLU A 322 -3.80 -28.49 -17.19
C GLU A 322 -5.01 -29.38 -16.88
N ASP A 323 -4.94 -30.69 -17.11
CA ASP A 323 -5.98 -31.66 -16.73
C ASP A 323 -6.30 -31.60 -15.22
N TYR A 324 -5.29 -31.44 -14.36
CA TYR A 324 -5.49 -31.28 -12.91
C TYR A 324 -6.15 -29.94 -12.55
N MET A 325 -5.85 -28.87 -13.29
CA MET A 325 -6.46 -27.56 -13.10
C MET A 325 -7.93 -27.56 -13.52
N ASP A 326 -8.23 -28.10 -14.71
CA ASP A 326 -9.60 -28.20 -15.24
C ASP A 326 -10.47 -29.09 -14.34
N ARG A 327 -9.91 -30.20 -13.83
CA ARG A 327 -10.62 -31.05 -12.87
C ARG A 327 -10.83 -30.36 -11.51
N LEU A 328 -9.91 -29.49 -11.08
CA LEU A 328 -10.06 -28.68 -9.87
C LEU A 328 -11.14 -27.60 -10.04
N GLU A 329 -11.19 -26.91 -11.18
CA GLU A 329 -12.24 -25.94 -11.48
C GLU A 329 -13.61 -26.64 -11.58
N HIS A 330 -13.69 -27.80 -12.25
CA HIS A 330 -14.90 -28.62 -12.30
C HIS A 330 -15.36 -29.03 -10.89
N LEU A 331 -14.46 -29.59 -10.07
CA LEU A 331 -14.77 -30.00 -8.71
C LEU A 331 -15.21 -28.82 -7.84
N ARG A 332 -14.54 -27.67 -7.95
CA ARG A 332 -14.94 -26.42 -7.28
C ARG A 332 -16.32 -25.95 -7.72
N LYS A 333 -16.66 -26.06 -9.00
CA LYS A 333 -17.98 -25.69 -9.54
C LYS A 333 -19.09 -26.60 -9.01
N GLN A 334 -18.85 -27.90 -8.91
CA GLN A 334 -19.83 -28.86 -8.37
C GLN A 334 -19.97 -28.77 -6.84
N CYS A 335 -18.86 -28.76 -6.10
CA CYS A 335 -18.88 -28.79 -4.64
C CYS A 335 -19.06 -27.40 -4.00
N GLY A 336 -18.65 -26.33 -4.68
CA GLY A 336 -18.59 -24.97 -4.14
C GLY A 336 -19.87 -24.47 -3.48
N PRO A 337 -21.03 -24.51 -4.15
CA PRO A 337 -22.31 -24.07 -3.55
C PRO A 337 -22.69 -24.85 -2.28
N HIS A 338 -22.42 -26.16 -2.27
CA HIS A 338 -22.72 -27.04 -1.13
C HIS A 338 -21.76 -26.82 0.05
N VAL A 339 -20.47 -26.65 -0.22
CA VAL A 339 -19.46 -26.30 0.79
C VAL A 339 -19.73 -24.92 1.37
N ALA A 340 -20.08 -23.94 0.52
CA ALA A 340 -20.42 -22.59 0.95
C ALA A 340 -21.67 -22.56 1.84
N ALA A 341 -22.73 -23.29 1.48
CA ALA A 341 -23.94 -23.40 2.32
C ALA A 341 -23.65 -23.96 3.72
N VAL A 342 -22.65 -24.85 3.85
CA VAL A 342 -22.27 -25.51 5.11
C VAL A 342 -21.25 -24.71 5.93
N ALA A 343 -20.54 -23.76 5.32
CA ALA A 343 -19.60 -22.87 6.00
C ALA A 343 -20.23 -21.51 6.41
N ARG A 344 -21.31 -21.08 5.75
CA ARG A 344 -21.94 -19.76 5.90
C ARG A 344 -22.06 -19.29 7.35
N ASP A 345 -22.84 -19.97 8.18
CA ASP A 345 -23.15 -19.56 9.55
C ASP A 345 -21.88 -19.40 10.42
N SER A 346 -20.87 -20.23 10.17
CA SER A 346 -19.59 -20.18 10.88
C SER A 346 -18.80 -18.92 10.51
N VAL A 347 -18.75 -18.58 9.21
CA VAL A 347 -18.06 -17.39 8.68
C VAL A 347 -18.80 -16.10 8.99
N GLU A 348 -20.13 -16.08 8.93
CA GLU A 348 -20.95 -14.99 9.46
C GLU A 348 -20.68 -14.77 10.95
N GLY A 349 -20.50 -15.86 11.71
CA GLY A 349 -20.07 -15.83 13.09
C GLY A 349 -18.65 -15.30 13.32
N ILE A 350 -17.72 -15.47 12.37
CA ILE A 350 -16.38 -14.82 12.42
C ILE A 350 -16.55 -13.31 12.25
N CYS A 351 -17.27 -12.89 11.19
CA CYS A 351 -17.50 -11.49 10.84
C CYS A 351 -18.22 -10.73 11.97
N THR A 352 -19.24 -11.36 12.56
CA THR A 352 -20.01 -10.81 13.69
C THR A 352 -19.15 -10.71 14.95
N LYS A 353 -18.35 -11.75 15.27
CA LYS A 353 -17.52 -11.75 16.47
C LYS A 353 -16.41 -10.71 16.41
N ILE A 354 -15.73 -10.56 15.26
CA ILE A 354 -14.65 -9.59 15.12
C ILE A 354 -15.16 -8.14 15.19
N TYR A 355 -16.33 -7.86 14.60
CA TYR A 355 -17.01 -6.57 14.73
C TYR A 355 -17.34 -6.22 16.19
N HIS A 356 -17.92 -7.15 16.96
CA HIS A 356 -18.24 -6.88 18.37
C HIS A 356 -17.01 -6.70 19.26
N ILE A 357 -15.89 -7.41 18.99
CA ILE A 357 -14.62 -7.16 19.69
C ILE A 357 -14.09 -5.75 19.34
N SER A 358 -14.17 -5.35 18.06
CA SER A 358 -13.82 -3.99 17.62
C SER A 358 -14.64 -2.93 18.36
N ALA A 359 -15.96 -3.09 18.44
CA ALA A 359 -16.84 -2.18 19.16
C ALA A 359 -16.54 -2.12 20.68
N GLU A 360 -16.11 -3.21 21.31
CA GLU A 360 -15.59 -3.18 22.70
C GLU A 360 -14.31 -2.36 22.80
N TYR A 361 -13.36 -2.58 21.89
CA TYR A 361 -12.08 -1.89 21.90
C TYR A 361 -12.25 -0.38 21.64
N VAL A 362 -13.16 0.01 20.73
CA VAL A 362 -13.55 1.42 20.52
C VAL A 362 -14.10 2.05 21.79
N ARG A 363 -15.01 1.39 22.52
CA ARG A 363 -15.53 1.91 23.80
C ARG A 363 -14.41 2.12 24.83
N ARG A 364 -13.46 1.19 24.90
CA ARG A 364 -12.30 1.28 25.81
C ARG A 364 -11.38 2.45 25.45
N ILE A 365 -11.03 2.60 24.16
CA ILE A 365 -10.21 3.71 23.64
C ILE A 365 -10.91 5.06 23.91
N ARG A 366 -12.20 5.17 23.55
CA ARG A 366 -12.99 6.40 23.77
C ARG A 366 -13.07 6.76 25.26
N GLN A 367 -13.27 5.79 26.16
CA GLN A 367 -13.31 6.05 27.60
C GLN A 367 -11.95 6.54 28.13
N THR A 368 -10.85 5.88 27.76
CA THR A 368 -9.49 6.31 28.16
C THR A 368 -9.17 7.71 27.62
N HIS A 369 -9.57 8.01 26.39
CA HIS A 369 -9.35 9.31 25.78
C HIS A 369 -10.19 10.43 26.43
N LEU A 370 -11.48 10.18 26.71
CA LEU A 370 -12.33 11.15 27.41
C LEU A 370 -11.86 11.43 28.83
N ASN A 371 -11.34 10.41 29.54
CA ASN A 371 -10.71 10.61 30.86
C ASN A 371 -9.48 11.55 30.74
N LEU A 372 -8.58 11.28 29.78
CA LEU A 372 -7.39 12.11 29.55
C LEU A 372 -7.74 13.58 29.26
N LEU A 373 -8.77 13.83 28.44
CA LEU A 373 -9.22 15.19 28.12
C LEU A 373 -9.87 15.88 29.34
N LYS A 374 -10.63 15.13 30.15
CA LYS A 374 -11.21 15.62 31.41
C LYS A 374 -10.13 16.01 32.41
N ASP A 375 -9.09 15.19 32.57
CA ASP A 375 -7.96 15.46 33.47
C ASP A 375 -7.15 16.70 33.03
N CYS A 376 -7.25 17.08 31.74
CA CYS A 376 -6.66 18.31 31.18
C CYS A 376 -7.59 19.54 31.22
N ASN A 377 -8.80 19.43 31.80
CA ASN A 377 -9.84 20.47 31.82
C ASN A 377 -10.22 21.01 30.41
N ILE A 378 -10.29 20.13 29.41
CA ILE A 378 -10.58 20.52 28.02
C ILE A 378 -12.09 20.57 27.76
N THR A 379 -12.59 21.75 27.41
CA THR A 379 -13.95 22.00 26.91
C THR A 379 -13.91 22.62 25.52
N GLY A 380 -14.84 22.26 24.64
CA GLY A 380 -14.97 22.83 23.30
C GLY A 380 -15.96 23.99 23.24
N GLU A 381 -15.67 24.97 22.38
CA GLU A 381 -16.61 26.00 21.96
C GLU A 381 -16.99 25.74 20.49
N MET A 382 -18.28 25.82 20.16
CA MET A 382 -18.74 25.70 18.79
C MET A 382 -18.78 27.08 18.12
N PRO A 383 -18.00 27.33 17.06
CA PRO A 383 -18.05 28.59 16.34
C PRO A 383 -19.35 28.72 15.53
N ASP A 384 -19.82 29.96 15.38
CA ASP A 384 -20.95 30.27 14.52
C ASP A 384 -20.59 30.07 13.03
N LEU A 385 -21.53 29.55 12.24
CA LEU A 385 -21.29 29.13 10.86
C LEU A 385 -21.87 30.12 9.87
N GLN A 386 -21.01 30.70 9.04
CA GLN A 386 -21.45 31.52 7.91
C GLN A 386 -21.68 30.64 6.67
N ASP A 387 -22.82 30.83 6.02
CA ASP A 387 -23.12 30.18 4.75
C ASP A 387 -22.37 30.85 3.59
N ARG A 388 -21.08 30.51 3.46
CA ARG A 388 -20.20 31.04 2.42
C ARG A 388 -19.36 29.95 1.75
N LEU A 389 -19.07 30.18 0.47
CA LEU A 389 -18.09 29.39 -0.27
C LEU A 389 -16.67 29.90 -0.02
N VAL A 390 -15.76 28.98 0.27
CA VAL A 390 -14.35 29.25 0.57
C VAL A 390 -13.44 28.22 -0.10
N TYR A 391 -12.20 28.58 -0.40
CA TYR A 391 -11.18 27.58 -0.76
C TYR A 391 -10.99 26.60 0.39
N CYS A 392 -10.82 25.31 0.07
CA CYS A 392 -10.76 24.28 1.09
C CYS A 392 -9.54 24.44 2.01
N TYR A 393 -9.76 24.27 3.30
CA TYR A 393 -8.75 24.29 4.36
C TYR A 393 -8.66 22.90 5.03
N PRO A 394 -7.52 22.55 5.67
CA PRO A 394 -7.40 21.30 6.40
C PRO A 394 -8.48 21.18 7.48
N VAL A 395 -8.94 19.96 7.76
CA VAL A 395 -9.95 19.71 8.78
C VAL A 395 -9.48 20.24 10.14
N ARG A 396 -10.40 20.90 10.85
CA ARG A 396 -10.17 21.45 12.20
C ARG A 396 -10.88 20.57 13.22
N LEU A 397 -10.33 20.45 14.42
CA LEU A 397 -10.96 19.71 15.51
C LEU A 397 -11.68 20.69 16.43
N ALA A 398 -12.87 20.34 16.91
CA ALA A 398 -13.66 21.20 17.80
C ALA A 398 -13.03 21.35 19.20
N LEU A 399 -12.32 20.32 19.66
CA LEU A 399 -11.63 20.32 20.95
C LEU A 399 -10.17 20.76 20.79
N PRO A 400 -9.65 21.62 21.69
CA PRO A 400 -8.22 21.95 21.71
C PRO A 400 -7.39 20.72 22.08
N SER A 401 -6.18 20.62 21.50
CA SER A 401 -5.29 19.49 21.79
C SER A 401 -4.74 19.52 23.21
N PRO A 402 -4.70 18.38 23.93
CA PRO A 402 -4.11 18.30 25.26
C PRO A 402 -2.60 18.59 25.23
N PRO A 403 -2.01 18.94 26.39
CA PRO A 403 -0.55 19.00 26.57
C PRO A 403 0.10 17.72 26.04
N GLN A 404 1.04 17.87 25.12
CA GLN A 404 1.65 16.72 24.46
C GLN A 404 2.84 16.19 25.29
N PRO A 405 3.00 14.86 25.38
CA PRO A 405 4.10 14.28 26.12
C PRO A 405 5.38 14.35 25.27
N ARG A 406 6.54 14.34 25.93
CA ARG A 406 7.83 14.36 25.25
C ARG A 406 8.00 13.11 24.39
N VAL A 407 8.32 13.33 23.11
CA VAL A 407 8.79 12.31 22.16
C VAL A 407 10.25 12.60 21.85
N GLU A 408 11.08 11.56 21.88
CA GLU A 408 12.50 11.66 21.56
C GLU A 408 12.71 11.50 20.06
N LEU A 409 13.56 12.34 19.47
CA LEU A 409 13.97 12.25 18.06
C LEU A 409 15.48 12.05 17.98
N HIS A 410 15.91 11.08 17.18
CA HIS A 410 17.30 10.92 16.74
C HIS A 410 17.31 10.53 15.26
N PHE A 411 18.46 10.69 14.60
CA PHE A 411 18.63 10.32 13.19
C PHE A 411 19.68 9.22 13.07
N GLU A 412 19.34 8.15 12.35
CA GLU A 412 20.22 7.02 12.04
C GLU A 412 20.21 6.83 10.51
N ASN A 413 21.36 7.01 9.84
CA ASN A 413 21.50 6.72 8.39
C ASN A 413 20.37 7.31 7.51
N ASP A 414 20.10 8.61 7.64
CA ASP A 414 19.00 9.34 6.98
C ASP A 414 17.57 8.83 7.28
N ILE A 415 17.40 8.13 8.40
CA ILE A 415 16.09 7.79 8.98
C ILE A 415 15.88 8.58 10.27
N ALA A 416 14.76 9.29 10.36
CA ALA A 416 14.27 9.87 11.61
C ALA A 416 13.61 8.77 12.46
N CYS A 417 14.14 8.57 13.65
CA CYS A 417 13.66 7.58 14.62
C CYS A 417 13.01 8.33 15.79
N LEU A 418 11.68 8.26 15.89
CA LEU A 418 10.89 8.90 16.95
C LEU A 418 10.51 7.86 18.00
N ARG A 419 10.76 8.13 19.30
CA ARG A 419 10.50 7.20 20.41
C ARG A 419 9.55 7.80 21.44
N TYR A 420 8.55 7.01 21.86
CA TYR A 420 7.64 7.31 22.95
C TYR A 420 7.47 6.07 23.83
N LYS A 421 7.69 6.17 25.15
CA LYS A 421 7.59 5.03 26.11
C LYS A 421 8.27 3.73 25.61
N GLY A 422 9.46 3.84 25.01
CA GLY A 422 10.20 2.73 24.42
C GLY A 422 9.83 2.39 22.97
N GLU A 423 8.56 2.59 22.58
CA GLU A 423 8.04 2.34 21.24
C GLU A 423 8.60 3.32 20.21
N MET A 424 9.25 2.77 19.19
CA MET A 424 9.92 3.52 18.13
C MET A 424 9.13 3.45 16.81
N VAL A 425 9.02 4.58 16.13
CA VAL A 425 8.56 4.68 14.74
C VAL A 425 9.67 5.28 13.88
N LYS A 426 9.67 4.94 12.58
CA LYS A 426 10.71 5.34 11.63
C LYS A 426 10.10 5.97 10.38
N VAL A 427 10.74 7.02 9.87
CA VAL A 427 10.41 7.69 8.60
C VAL A 427 11.72 8.25 8.01
N ASN A 428 11.90 8.22 6.70
CA ASN A 428 13.12 8.77 6.10
C ASN A 428 13.20 10.30 6.29
N ARG A 429 14.42 10.85 6.26
CA ARG A 429 14.70 12.26 6.52
C ARG A 429 13.99 13.23 5.56
N GLY A 430 13.86 12.86 4.29
CA GLY A 430 13.13 13.66 3.29
C GLY A 430 11.64 13.76 3.59
N TYR A 431 11.01 12.65 3.98
CA TYR A 431 9.59 12.64 4.35
C TYR A 431 9.34 13.23 5.74
N PHE A 432 10.30 13.16 6.66
CA PHE A 432 10.25 13.95 7.90
C PHE A 432 10.21 15.46 7.61
N ALA A 433 11.07 15.94 6.72
CA ALA A 433 11.05 17.34 6.26
C ALA A 433 9.77 17.69 5.48
N LYS A 434 9.20 16.77 4.69
CA LYS A 434 7.87 16.93 4.07
C LYS A 434 6.79 17.17 5.14
N LEU A 435 6.78 16.36 6.20
CA LEU A 435 5.81 16.50 7.30
C LEU A 435 5.99 17.82 8.04
N GLU A 436 7.21 18.31 8.23
CA GLU A 436 7.47 19.64 8.81
C GLU A 436 6.90 20.77 7.94
N LEU A 437 7.09 20.71 6.61
CA LEU A 437 6.50 21.67 5.67
C LEU A 437 4.97 21.60 5.66
N LEU A 438 4.39 20.40 5.53
CA LEU A 438 2.95 20.18 5.60
C LEU A 438 2.35 20.71 6.90
N TYR A 439 3.02 20.49 8.03
CA TYR A 439 2.62 21.01 9.34
C TYR A 439 2.66 22.54 9.37
N ARG A 440 3.73 23.15 8.84
CA ARG A 440 3.86 24.62 8.75
C ARG A 440 2.75 25.28 7.91
N TYR A 441 2.29 24.62 6.83
CA TYR A 441 1.20 25.13 6.00
C TYR A 441 -0.20 24.86 6.58
N SER A 442 -0.35 23.87 7.45
CA SER A 442 -1.67 23.30 7.80
C SER A 442 -2.05 23.49 9.26
N CYS A 443 -1.10 23.36 10.18
CA CYS A 443 -1.31 23.51 11.62
C CYS A 443 -1.43 24.98 12.02
N ILE A 444 -2.44 25.32 12.81
CA ILE A 444 -2.70 26.69 13.29
C ILE A 444 -2.71 26.81 14.83
N ASP A 445 -2.68 25.69 15.56
CA ASP A 445 -2.76 25.66 17.03
C ASP A 445 -1.41 25.37 17.72
N ASP A 446 -0.31 25.39 16.95
CA ASP A 446 1.04 25.09 17.44
C ASP A 446 2.10 25.97 16.75
N PRO A 447 2.10 27.30 17.01
CA PRO A 447 2.99 28.25 16.33
C PRO A 447 4.48 28.05 16.65
N ARG A 448 4.81 27.26 17.68
CA ARG A 448 6.17 26.97 18.14
C ARG A 448 6.63 25.54 17.88
N PHE A 449 5.80 24.72 17.21
CA PHE A 449 6.10 23.31 16.91
C PHE A 449 6.31 22.45 18.18
N GLU A 450 5.74 22.86 19.31
CA GLU A 450 5.84 22.17 20.62
C GLU A 450 5.10 20.82 20.58
N LYS A 451 4.06 20.69 19.75
CA LYS A 451 3.24 19.47 19.57
C LYS A 451 3.68 18.62 18.37
N PHE A 452 4.59 19.13 17.54
CA PHE A 452 4.94 18.55 16.23
C PHE A 452 5.42 17.09 16.32
N LEU A 453 6.44 16.80 17.15
CA LEU A 453 7.01 15.44 17.26
C LEU A 453 5.98 14.41 17.75
N SER A 454 5.12 14.80 18.68
CA SER A 454 4.08 13.93 19.24
C SER A 454 3.00 13.64 18.19
N ARG A 455 2.60 14.63 17.39
CA ARG A 455 1.69 14.45 16.25
C ARG A 455 2.30 13.62 15.12
N VAL A 456 3.59 13.79 14.80
CA VAL A 456 4.30 12.94 13.84
C VAL A 456 4.39 11.49 14.34
N TRP A 457 4.67 11.27 15.63
CA TRP A 457 4.68 9.91 16.20
C TRP A 457 3.30 9.25 16.08
N CYS A 458 2.22 9.97 16.43
CA CYS A 458 0.84 9.51 16.26
C CYS A 458 0.52 9.16 14.80
N LEU A 459 0.88 10.04 13.85
CA LEU A 459 0.70 9.83 12.41
C LEU A 459 1.37 8.53 11.94
N ILE A 460 2.68 8.37 12.18
CA ILE A 460 3.40 7.18 11.70
C ILE A 460 2.88 5.91 12.40
N LYS A 461 2.60 5.95 13.71
CA LYS A 461 2.03 4.81 14.43
C LYS A 461 0.64 4.44 13.89
N ARG A 462 -0.22 5.43 13.61
CA ARG A 462 -1.55 5.21 13.01
C ARG A 462 -1.46 4.46 11.68
N TYR A 463 -0.58 4.92 10.78
CA TYR A 463 -0.39 4.29 9.47
C TYR A 463 0.26 2.90 9.56
N GLN A 464 1.22 2.69 10.46
CA GLN A 464 1.73 1.34 10.78
C GLN A 464 0.62 0.39 11.24
N VAL A 465 -0.31 0.85 12.09
CA VAL A 465 -1.40 0.02 12.63
C VAL A 465 -2.46 -0.29 11.56
N MET A 466 -2.76 0.68 10.68
CA MET A 466 -3.65 0.49 9.53
C MET A 466 -3.11 -0.58 8.58
N PHE A 467 -1.81 -0.52 8.26
CA PHE A 467 -1.17 -1.51 7.38
C PHE A 467 -1.01 -2.88 8.03
N GLY A 468 -0.62 -2.92 9.31
CA GLY A 468 -0.26 -4.15 10.03
C GLY A 468 1.26 -4.36 10.10
N ALA A 469 1.66 -5.57 10.48
CA ALA A 469 3.04 -5.91 10.81
C ALA A 469 3.68 -6.89 9.81
N GLY A 470 2.91 -7.41 8.85
CA GLY A 470 3.40 -8.29 7.80
C GLY A 470 4.32 -7.56 6.82
N VAL A 471 5.27 -8.30 6.25
CA VAL A 471 6.14 -7.78 5.19
C VAL A 471 5.29 -7.41 3.97
N ASN A 472 5.36 -6.15 3.56
CA ASN A 472 4.56 -5.52 2.51
C ASN A 472 3.03 -5.46 2.81
N GLU A 473 2.58 -5.73 4.05
CA GLU A 473 1.17 -5.61 4.42
C GLU A 473 0.70 -4.14 4.22
N GLY A 474 -0.50 -3.96 3.66
CA GLY A 474 -1.07 -2.63 3.40
C GLY A 474 -0.38 -1.77 2.31
N THR A 475 0.74 -2.20 1.73
CA THR A 475 1.49 -1.41 0.71
C THR A 475 0.65 -1.04 -0.51
N GLY A 476 -0.23 -1.94 -0.95
CA GLY A 476 -1.16 -1.72 -2.07
C GLY A 476 -2.29 -0.73 -1.78
N LEU A 477 -2.43 -0.25 -0.54
CA LEU A 477 -3.48 0.72 -0.14
C LEU A 477 -3.02 2.18 -0.29
N GLN A 478 -1.75 2.42 -0.59
CA GLN A 478 -1.17 3.78 -0.68
C GLN A 478 -0.23 3.97 -1.88
N GLY A 479 -0.29 3.09 -2.88
CA GLY A 479 0.41 3.33 -4.14
C GLY A 479 0.02 4.71 -4.71
N ALA A 480 1.00 5.49 -5.18
CA ALA A 480 0.78 6.84 -5.69
C ALA A 480 1.23 6.95 -7.15
N LEU A 481 0.65 7.86 -7.94
CA LEU A 481 1.06 8.06 -9.32
C LEU A 481 2.52 8.60 -9.39
N PRO A 482 3.26 8.34 -10.48
CA PRO A 482 4.58 8.93 -10.70
C PRO A 482 4.57 10.46 -10.67
N VAL A 483 5.69 11.07 -10.28
CA VAL A 483 5.83 12.53 -10.21
C VAL A 483 5.49 13.23 -11.54
N PRO A 484 5.99 12.78 -12.72
CA PRO A 484 5.63 13.41 -14.00
C PRO A 484 4.14 13.32 -14.35
N VAL A 485 3.43 12.29 -13.86
CA VAL A 485 2.00 12.13 -14.09
C VAL A 485 1.21 13.18 -13.29
N PHE A 486 1.60 13.45 -12.03
CA PHE A 486 1.03 14.55 -11.26
C PHE A 486 1.33 15.93 -11.87
N GLU A 487 2.56 16.15 -12.36
CA GLU A 487 2.93 17.38 -13.08
C GLU A 487 2.06 17.59 -14.33
N ALA A 488 1.85 16.54 -15.13
CA ALA A 488 0.97 16.58 -16.30
C ALA A 488 -0.50 16.82 -15.92
N LEU A 489 -1.01 16.16 -14.88
CA LEU A 489 -2.37 16.38 -14.36
C LEU A 489 -2.59 17.82 -13.90
N ASN A 490 -1.63 18.42 -13.21
CA ASN A 490 -1.69 19.83 -12.83
C ASN A 490 -1.65 20.75 -14.06
N LYS A 491 -0.64 20.58 -14.93
CA LYS A 491 -0.39 21.44 -16.09
C LYS A 491 -1.52 21.40 -17.13
N GLN A 492 -2.02 20.21 -17.45
CA GLN A 492 -2.98 20.00 -18.55
C GLN A 492 -4.45 20.07 -18.09
N PHE A 493 -4.74 19.62 -16.88
CA PHE A 493 -6.11 19.48 -16.35
C PHE A 493 -6.37 20.31 -15.09
N GLY A 494 -5.43 21.15 -14.68
CA GLY A 494 -5.57 22.03 -13.52
C GLY A 494 -5.77 21.27 -12.21
N VAL A 495 -5.38 20.00 -12.11
CA VAL A 495 -5.53 19.20 -10.89
C VAL A 495 -4.71 19.83 -9.77
N THR A 496 -5.30 20.03 -8.59
CA THR A 496 -4.60 20.58 -7.43
C THR A 496 -4.79 19.77 -6.15
N PHE A 497 -5.51 18.64 -6.20
CA PHE A 497 -6.01 17.93 -5.03
C PHE A 497 -6.13 16.42 -5.30
N GLU A 498 -5.70 15.61 -4.33
CA GLU A 498 -5.84 14.14 -4.33
C GLU A 498 -7.04 13.70 -3.47
N CYS A 499 -8.01 13.01 -4.06
CA CYS A 499 -9.18 12.48 -3.34
C CYS A 499 -8.82 11.36 -2.36
N PHE A 500 -7.74 10.61 -2.59
CA PHE A 500 -7.32 9.49 -1.75
C PHE A 500 -5.81 9.51 -1.53
N ALA A 501 -5.38 10.10 -0.42
CA ALA A 501 -3.97 10.16 -0.05
C ALA A 501 -3.76 10.04 1.47
N SER A 502 -2.52 10.19 1.89
CA SER A 502 -2.05 10.37 3.26
C SER A 502 -0.98 11.48 3.27
N PRO A 503 -0.67 12.09 4.42
CA PRO A 503 0.47 12.99 4.53
C PRO A 503 1.80 12.35 4.09
N LEU A 504 1.88 11.02 4.15
CA LEU A 504 3.03 10.22 3.73
C LEU A 504 3.09 9.99 2.22
N ASN A 505 1.96 9.85 1.51
CA ASN A 505 1.98 9.57 0.08
C ASN A 505 1.67 10.78 -0.84
N SER A 506 1.03 11.83 -0.33
CA SER A 506 0.50 12.93 -1.16
C SER A 506 1.55 13.61 -2.04
N TYR A 507 1.13 14.03 -3.23
CA TYR A 507 1.87 14.94 -4.08
C TYR A 507 1.59 16.41 -3.71
N PHE A 508 0.33 16.79 -3.48
CA PHE A 508 -0.06 18.15 -3.09
C PHE A 508 -0.09 18.31 -1.55
N LYS A 509 -0.19 19.56 -1.09
CA LYS A 509 -0.50 19.91 0.32
C LYS A 509 -2.00 19.91 0.66
N GLN A 510 -2.86 19.60 -0.31
CA GLN A 510 -4.31 19.49 -0.13
C GLN A 510 -4.80 18.16 -0.70
N PHE A 511 -5.39 17.36 0.17
CA PHE A 511 -5.86 16.02 -0.14
C PHE A 511 -6.92 15.57 0.86
N CYS A 512 -7.65 14.52 0.52
CA CYS A 512 -8.48 13.78 1.46
C CYS A 512 -7.73 12.54 1.97
N SER A 513 -7.94 12.17 3.23
CA SER A 513 -7.31 10.99 3.86
C SER A 513 -8.23 10.36 4.91
N ALA A 514 -7.92 9.12 5.30
CA ALA A 514 -8.75 8.33 6.21
C ALA A 514 -8.84 8.90 7.64
N PHE A 515 -7.81 9.60 8.12
CA PHE A 515 -7.65 9.93 9.55
C PHE A 515 -7.65 11.45 9.78
N PRO A 516 -8.84 12.09 9.84
CA PRO A 516 -8.95 13.55 10.02
C PRO A 516 -8.29 14.04 11.32
N ASP A 517 -8.27 13.21 12.37
CA ASP A 517 -7.72 13.53 13.67
C ASP A 517 -6.19 13.64 13.67
N THR A 518 -5.47 12.74 12.97
CA THR A 518 -4.01 12.82 12.83
C THR A 518 -3.58 13.70 11.67
N ASP A 519 -4.29 13.62 10.54
CA ASP A 519 -3.79 14.11 9.25
C ASP A 519 -4.21 15.55 8.96
N GLY A 520 -5.23 16.08 9.66
CA GLY A 520 -5.65 17.48 9.50
C GLY A 520 -4.54 18.48 9.82
N PHE A 521 -3.66 18.14 10.77
CA PHE A 521 -2.46 18.93 11.07
C PHE A 521 -1.41 18.93 9.95
N PHE A 522 -1.53 18.04 8.97
CA PHE A 522 -0.59 17.87 7.85
C PHE A 522 -1.26 18.03 6.47
N GLY A 523 -2.44 18.67 6.41
CA GLY A 523 -3.07 19.08 5.14
C GLY A 523 -4.32 18.29 4.74
N SER A 524 -4.71 17.25 5.48
CA SER A 524 -5.93 16.49 5.14
C SER A 524 -7.20 17.34 5.30
N ARG A 525 -8.12 17.19 4.35
CA ARG A 525 -9.49 17.74 4.40
C ARG A 525 -10.50 16.77 5.04
N GLY A 526 -10.03 15.62 5.54
CA GLY A 526 -10.82 14.51 6.06
C GLY A 526 -11.14 13.45 5.00
N PRO A 527 -11.97 12.44 5.33
CA PRO A 527 -12.35 11.37 4.42
C PRO A 527 -13.11 11.91 3.20
N PHE A 528 -12.87 11.33 2.02
CA PHE A 528 -13.41 11.86 0.76
C PHE A 528 -14.94 11.90 0.71
N LEU A 529 -15.62 10.88 1.23
CA LEU A 529 -17.09 10.83 1.29
C LEU A 529 -17.70 11.94 2.16
N ASN A 530 -16.91 12.55 3.07
CA ASN A 530 -17.30 13.68 3.92
C ASN A 530 -16.79 15.03 3.39
N PHE A 531 -16.27 15.05 2.15
CA PHE A 531 -15.76 16.24 1.48
C PHE A 531 -16.63 16.57 0.26
N SER A 532 -17.30 17.73 0.30
CA SER A 532 -18.26 18.14 -0.72
C SER A 532 -17.80 19.41 -1.45
N PRO A 533 -16.92 19.30 -2.46
CA PRO A 533 -16.50 20.43 -3.25
C PRO A 533 -17.62 20.90 -4.19
N ALA A 534 -17.82 22.21 -4.26
CA ALA A 534 -18.63 22.84 -5.29
C ALA A 534 -17.85 22.96 -6.61
N SER A 535 -16.55 23.22 -6.55
CA SER A 535 -15.70 23.34 -7.74
C SER A 535 -14.28 22.84 -7.48
N GLY A 536 -13.54 22.60 -8.55
CA GLY A 536 -12.13 22.19 -8.53
C GLY A 536 -11.81 21.10 -9.56
N SER A 537 -10.53 20.78 -9.69
CA SER A 537 -10.05 19.65 -10.49
C SER A 537 -9.20 18.72 -9.62
N PHE A 538 -9.56 17.44 -9.67
CA PHE A 538 -9.20 16.43 -8.68
C PHE A 538 -8.64 15.17 -9.34
N GLU A 539 -7.60 14.60 -8.73
CA GLU A 539 -7.14 13.23 -9.00
C GLU A 539 -7.77 12.27 -7.99
N ALA A 540 -8.06 11.04 -8.40
CA ALA A 540 -8.55 10.00 -7.51
C ALA A 540 -7.98 8.61 -7.85
N ASN A 541 -7.05 8.14 -7.03
CA ASN A 541 -6.55 6.76 -7.03
C ASN A 541 -7.01 6.04 -5.74
N PRO A 542 -8.25 5.53 -5.67
CA PRO A 542 -8.81 4.92 -4.45
C PRO A 542 -8.11 3.60 -4.08
N PRO A 543 -8.01 3.25 -2.79
CA PRO A 543 -7.51 1.95 -2.38
C PRO A 543 -8.51 0.85 -2.79
N PHE A 544 -8.01 -0.36 -3.04
CA PHE A 544 -8.78 -1.43 -3.66
C PHE A 544 -9.78 -2.11 -2.70
N CYS A 545 -10.92 -1.45 -2.51
CA CYS A 545 -12.12 -1.94 -1.83
C CYS A 545 -13.33 -1.64 -2.75
N GLU A 546 -14.06 -2.68 -3.16
CA GLU A 546 -15.17 -2.53 -4.13
C GLU A 546 -16.27 -1.63 -3.57
N GLU A 547 -16.59 -1.80 -2.30
CA GLU A 547 -17.62 -1.07 -1.57
C GLU A 547 -17.26 0.43 -1.43
N LEU A 548 -15.99 0.77 -1.20
CA LEU A 548 -15.50 2.15 -1.19
C LEU A 548 -15.50 2.76 -2.60
N MET A 549 -15.08 2.01 -3.61
CA MET A 549 -15.07 2.49 -5.00
C MET A 549 -16.50 2.74 -5.50
N ASP A 550 -17.49 1.93 -5.13
CA ASP A 550 -18.89 2.15 -5.50
C ASP A 550 -19.49 3.40 -4.81
N ALA A 551 -19.23 3.56 -3.50
CA ALA A 551 -19.62 4.76 -2.76
C ALA A 551 -18.95 6.03 -3.30
N MET A 552 -17.68 5.94 -3.70
CA MET A 552 -16.94 7.02 -4.37
C MET A 552 -17.60 7.44 -5.68
N VAL A 553 -18.03 6.50 -6.53
CA VAL A 553 -18.71 6.82 -7.79
C VAL A 553 -20.04 7.52 -7.54
N THR A 554 -20.84 7.05 -6.57
CA THR A 554 -22.07 7.75 -6.16
C THR A 554 -21.79 9.17 -5.70
N HIS A 555 -20.77 9.37 -4.86
CA HIS A 555 -20.39 10.70 -4.37
C HIS A 555 -19.93 11.63 -5.50
N PHE A 556 -19.14 11.13 -6.48
CA PHE A 556 -18.79 11.92 -7.66
C PHE A 556 -20.02 12.34 -8.47
N GLU A 557 -20.92 11.40 -8.78
CA GLU A 557 -22.12 11.68 -9.58
C GLU A 557 -23.03 12.71 -8.88
N GLU A 558 -23.22 12.58 -7.55
CA GLU A 558 -23.96 13.56 -6.75
C GLU A 558 -23.32 14.96 -6.74
N LEU A 559 -21.99 15.07 -6.64
CA LEU A 559 -21.30 16.36 -6.64
C LEU A 559 -21.35 17.03 -8.02
N LEU A 560 -21.21 16.25 -9.09
CA LEU A 560 -21.28 16.71 -10.48
C LEU A 560 -22.70 17.14 -10.88
N GLU A 561 -23.73 16.53 -10.31
CA GLU A 561 -25.13 16.92 -10.49
C GLU A 561 -25.51 18.19 -9.69
N LYS A 562 -25.08 18.27 -8.43
CA LYS A 562 -25.44 19.38 -7.52
C LYS A 562 -24.76 20.70 -7.85
N SER A 563 -23.66 20.69 -8.62
CA SER A 563 -22.88 21.89 -8.92
C SER A 563 -22.90 22.30 -10.39
N SER A 564 -23.13 23.59 -10.63
CA SER A 564 -22.95 24.27 -11.91
C SER A 564 -21.54 24.84 -12.12
N GLU A 565 -20.72 24.90 -11.07
CA GLU A 565 -19.35 25.42 -11.13
C GLU A 565 -18.38 24.40 -11.76
N PRO A 566 -17.21 24.81 -12.30
CA PRO A 566 -16.28 23.88 -12.94
C PRO A 566 -15.80 22.77 -11.99
N LEU A 567 -16.24 21.53 -12.25
CA LEU A 567 -15.91 20.37 -11.41
C LEU A 567 -15.47 19.18 -12.28
N SER A 568 -14.30 18.62 -11.95
CA SER A 568 -13.61 17.58 -12.72
C SER A 568 -12.94 16.56 -11.81
N PHE A 569 -13.20 15.28 -12.03
CA PHE A 569 -12.52 14.16 -11.39
C PHE A 569 -11.83 13.30 -12.45
N ILE A 570 -10.55 13.00 -12.24
CA ILE A 570 -9.74 12.09 -13.06
C ILE A 570 -9.40 10.88 -12.20
N ILE A 571 -10.06 9.76 -12.49
CA ILE A 571 -10.05 8.56 -11.65
C ILE A 571 -9.11 7.52 -12.25
N PHE A 572 -8.23 6.95 -11.43
CA PHE A 572 -7.29 5.89 -11.76
C PHE A 572 -7.70 4.63 -11.00
N VAL A 573 -8.13 3.58 -11.71
CA VAL A 573 -8.46 2.28 -11.10
C VAL A 573 -7.88 1.11 -11.91
N PRO A 574 -7.54 -0.02 -11.28
CA PRO A 574 -7.14 -1.22 -12.00
C PRO A 574 -8.22 -1.68 -12.98
N GLU A 575 -7.82 -2.07 -14.19
CA GLU A 575 -8.70 -2.59 -15.23
C GLU A 575 -9.09 -4.06 -14.95
N TRP A 576 -9.72 -4.29 -13.80
CA TRP A 576 -10.24 -5.60 -13.40
C TRP A 576 -11.55 -5.88 -14.15
N ARG A 577 -11.48 -6.77 -15.15
CA ARG A 577 -12.60 -7.15 -16.04
C ARG A 577 -13.08 -8.60 -15.91
N ASP A 578 -12.40 -9.47 -15.15
CA ASP A 578 -12.89 -10.84 -14.83
C ASP A 578 -12.91 -11.08 -13.30
N PRO A 579 -14.04 -10.78 -12.62
CA PRO A 579 -15.22 -10.06 -13.11
C PRO A 579 -15.00 -8.54 -13.21
N LEU A 580 -15.78 -7.87 -14.06
CA LEU A 580 -15.83 -6.40 -14.13
C LEU A 580 -16.42 -5.84 -12.84
N THR A 581 -15.68 -4.98 -12.14
CA THR A 581 -16.15 -4.38 -10.89
C THR A 581 -17.35 -3.46 -11.11
N PRO A 582 -18.33 -3.41 -10.18
CA PRO A 582 -19.50 -2.52 -10.30
C PRO A 582 -19.11 -1.04 -10.48
N ALA A 583 -18.12 -0.57 -9.72
CA ALA A 583 -17.62 0.80 -9.79
C ALA A 583 -17.05 1.16 -11.17
N LEU A 584 -16.18 0.31 -11.76
CA LEU A 584 -15.64 0.56 -13.09
C LEU A 584 -16.77 0.58 -14.14
N LYS A 585 -17.68 -0.40 -14.10
CA LYS A 585 -18.86 -0.43 -14.98
C LYS A 585 -19.69 0.85 -14.90
N ARG A 586 -19.98 1.34 -13.68
CA ARG A 586 -20.74 2.58 -13.47
C ARG A 586 -20.03 3.78 -14.08
N MET A 587 -18.73 3.93 -13.84
CA MET A 587 -17.92 5.01 -14.42
C MET A 587 -17.89 4.96 -15.95
N GLU A 588 -17.81 3.77 -16.56
CA GLU A 588 -17.88 3.61 -18.02
C GLU A 588 -19.25 4.05 -18.60
N THR A 589 -20.33 3.90 -17.84
CA THR A 589 -21.70 4.27 -18.24
C THR A 589 -22.17 5.66 -17.77
N SER A 590 -21.39 6.36 -16.95
CA SER A 590 -21.82 7.63 -16.32
C SER A 590 -22.04 8.73 -17.36
N ILE A 591 -23.11 9.52 -17.19
CA ILE A 591 -23.45 10.66 -18.06
C ILE A 591 -22.42 11.79 -18.01
N TYR A 592 -21.58 11.80 -16.97
CA TYR A 592 -20.49 12.77 -16.79
C TYR A 592 -19.18 12.33 -17.45
N ARG A 593 -19.10 11.11 -18.00
CA ARG A 593 -17.89 10.59 -18.65
C ARG A 593 -17.58 11.37 -19.93
N ARG A 594 -16.41 12.02 -19.96
CA ARG A 594 -15.92 12.81 -21.10
C ARG A 594 -14.86 12.09 -21.91
N HIS A 595 -14.01 11.32 -21.23
CA HIS A 595 -12.98 10.50 -21.87
C HIS A 595 -12.67 9.28 -20.99
N GLN A 596 -12.10 8.26 -21.63
CA GLN A 596 -11.59 7.07 -20.99
C GLN A 596 -10.40 6.55 -21.81
N MET A 597 -9.33 6.21 -21.11
CA MET A 597 -8.16 5.52 -21.68
C MET A 597 -7.71 4.39 -20.75
N SER A 598 -6.87 3.49 -21.25
CA SER A 598 -6.19 2.48 -20.42
C SER A 598 -4.68 2.63 -20.59
N VAL A 599 -3.95 2.58 -19.49
CA VAL A 599 -2.49 2.52 -19.48
C VAL A 599 -2.11 1.04 -19.32
N PRO A 600 -1.44 0.39 -20.31
CA PRO A 600 -1.31 -1.05 -20.33
C PRO A 600 -0.53 -1.65 -19.16
N ALA A 601 -0.84 -2.90 -18.82
CA ALA A 601 -0.11 -3.67 -17.81
C ALA A 601 1.38 -3.75 -18.16
N PHE A 602 2.26 -3.64 -17.16
CA PHE A 602 3.72 -3.66 -17.26
C PHE A 602 4.38 -2.52 -18.08
N GLU A 603 3.60 -1.64 -18.71
CA GLU A 603 4.06 -0.47 -19.46
C GLU A 603 4.09 0.84 -18.62
N HIS A 604 3.60 0.80 -17.39
CA HIS A 604 3.61 1.94 -16.48
C HIS A 604 4.00 1.56 -15.05
N GLU A 605 4.27 2.58 -14.23
CA GLU A 605 4.75 2.43 -12.85
C GLU A 605 3.85 3.17 -11.85
N TYR A 606 3.89 2.70 -10.61
CA TYR A 606 3.40 3.41 -9.43
C TYR A 606 4.56 3.65 -8.46
N ARG A 607 4.42 4.68 -7.62
CA ARG A 607 5.25 4.85 -6.42
C ARG A 607 4.77 3.93 -5.30
N SER A 608 5.71 3.39 -4.54
CA SER A 608 5.48 2.49 -3.42
C SER A 608 4.65 3.13 -2.30
N GLY A 609 3.65 2.41 -1.78
CA GLY A 609 2.92 2.85 -0.58
C GLY A 609 3.79 2.99 0.67
N SER A 610 4.98 2.37 0.66
CA SER A 610 6.02 2.54 1.70
C SER A 610 7.07 3.59 1.34
N GLN A 611 6.83 4.50 0.39
CA GLN A 611 7.81 5.52 -0.05
C GLN A 611 8.41 6.40 1.07
N HIS A 612 7.73 6.49 2.21
CA HIS A 612 8.18 7.19 3.41
C HIS A 612 9.29 6.45 4.20
N ILE A 613 9.54 5.17 3.92
CA ILE A 613 10.57 4.33 4.56
C ILE A 613 11.38 3.43 3.60
N CYS A 614 10.88 3.14 2.39
CA CYS A 614 11.56 2.25 1.46
C CYS A 614 12.83 2.91 0.88
N LYS A 615 13.69 2.09 0.29
CA LYS A 615 14.89 2.59 -0.39
C LYS A 615 14.54 3.21 -1.74
N LYS A 616 15.48 3.97 -2.32
CA LYS A 616 15.30 4.60 -3.63
C LYS A 616 15.05 3.58 -4.74
N GLU A 617 15.67 2.40 -4.65
CA GLU A 617 15.56 1.28 -5.61
C GLU A 617 14.24 0.50 -5.47
N GLU A 618 13.40 0.88 -4.51
CA GLU A 618 12.08 0.33 -4.19
C GLU A 618 10.98 1.40 -4.32
N MET A 619 11.35 2.63 -4.71
CA MET A 619 10.44 3.77 -4.82
C MET A 619 9.38 3.57 -5.90
N TYR A 620 9.77 2.99 -7.03
CA TYR A 620 8.89 2.72 -8.18
C TYR A 620 8.76 1.22 -8.41
N TYR A 621 7.58 0.78 -8.84
CA TYR A 621 7.32 -0.59 -9.27
C TYR A 621 6.39 -0.59 -10.49
N LYS A 622 6.61 -1.52 -11.42
CA LYS A 622 5.73 -1.69 -12.59
C LYS A 622 4.35 -2.17 -12.18
N ALA A 623 3.33 -1.56 -12.76
CA ALA A 623 1.95 -1.95 -12.57
C ALA A 623 1.69 -3.32 -13.20
N VAL A 624 1.16 -4.25 -12.40
CA VAL A 624 0.87 -5.63 -12.80
C VAL A 624 -0.40 -5.74 -13.66
N HIS A 625 -1.32 -4.80 -13.49
CA HIS A 625 -2.57 -4.71 -14.23
C HIS A 625 -2.57 -3.45 -15.07
N GLY A 626 -3.42 -3.40 -16.10
CA GLY A 626 -3.73 -2.15 -16.78
C GLY A 626 -4.44 -1.20 -15.81
N THR A 627 -4.29 0.10 -16.02
CA THR A 627 -4.99 1.13 -15.23
C THR A 627 -5.95 1.87 -16.15
N ALA A 628 -7.24 1.73 -15.86
CA ALA A 628 -8.28 2.53 -16.51
C ALA A 628 -8.24 3.96 -15.92
N VAL A 629 -8.15 4.95 -16.80
CA VAL A 629 -8.19 6.37 -16.45
C VAL A 629 -9.47 6.96 -17.01
N VAL A 630 -10.36 7.42 -16.12
CA VAL A 630 -11.71 7.91 -16.48
C VAL A 630 -11.84 9.38 -16.10
N PHE A 631 -12.35 10.19 -17.03
CA PHE A 631 -12.60 11.62 -16.83
C PHE A 631 -14.10 11.86 -16.61
N LEU A 632 -14.50 12.18 -15.38
CA LEU A 632 -15.87 12.55 -15.02
C LEU A 632 -15.96 14.06 -14.77
N GLN A 633 -16.72 14.78 -15.59
CA GLN A 633 -16.80 16.24 -15.54
C GLN A 633 -18.23 16.75 -15.82
N ASN A 634 -18.67 17.74 -15.07
CA ASN A 634 -19.91 18.47 -15.37
C ASN A 634 -19.67 19.41 -16.58
N ALA A 635 -20.71 20.10 -17.05
CA ALA A 635 -20.61 20.92 -18.26
C ALA A 635 -19.54 22.02 -18.15
N ALA A 636 -19.46 22.70 -17.00
CA ALA A 636 -18.48 23.75 -16.74
C ALA A 636 -17.05 23.20 -16.56
N GLY A 637 -16.91 22.03 -15.93
CA GLY A 637 -15.63 21.32 -15.77
C GLY A 637 -15.07 20.87 -17.11
N PHE A 638 -15.92 20.30 -17.98
CA PHE A 638 -15.56 19.92 -19.35
C PHE A 638 -15.15 21.14 -20.19
N ALA A 639 -15.92 22.23 -20.16
CA ALA A 639 -15.57 23.45 -20.89
C ALA A 639 -14.22 24.07 -20.48
N LYS A 640 -13.75 23.83 -19.25
CA LYS A 640 -12.49 24.36 -18.72
C LYS A 640 -11.31 23.41 -18.89
N TRP A 641 -11.52 22.12 -18.63
CA TRP A 641 -10.50 21.08 -18.56
C TRP A 641 -10.80 19.91 -19.49
N GLU A 642 -11.32 20.22 -20.68
CA GLU A 642 -11.61 19.24 -21.74
C GLU A 642 -10.42 18.28 -21.98
N PRO A 643 -10.65 16.95 -22.00
CA PRO A 643 -9.68 15.95 -22.44
C PRO A 643 -9.48 15.99 -23.97
N THR A 644 -8.88 17.09 -24.45
CA THR A 644 -8.45 17.22 -25.85
C THR A 644 -7.34 16.20 -26.16
N LEU A 645 -7.22 15.82 -27.44
CA LEU A 645 -6.24 14.83 -27.89
C LEU A 645 -4.80 15.21 -27.47
N GLU A 646 -4.46 16.50 -27.56
CA GLU A 646 -3.15 17.05 -27.18
C GLU A 646 -2.87 16.88 -25.67
N ARG A 647 -3.84 17.21 -24.81
CA ARG A 647 -3.71 17.06 -23.35
C ARG A 647 -3.60 15.60 -22.93
N ILE A 648 -4.33 14.71 -23.61
CA ILE A 648 -4.25 13.26 -23.40
C ILE A 648 -2.88 12.71 -23.84
N GLN A 649 -2.34 13.17 -24.98
CA GLN A 649 -1.00 12.79 -25.44
C GLN A 649 0.10 13.23 -24.44
N GLU A 650 0.02 14.44 -23.90
CA GLU A 650 0.95 14.91 -22.86
C GLU A 650 0.88 14.06 -21.58
N LEU A 651 -0.32 13.65 -21.15
CA LEU A 651 -0.50 12.76 -20.00
C LEU A 651 0.04 11.34 -20.25
N LEU A 652 -0.14 10.80 -21.46
CA LEU A 652 0.44 9.51 -21.84
C LEU A 652 1.97 9.58 -21.97
N ALA A 653 2.53 10.69 -22.47
CA ALA A 653 3.97 10.92 -22.54
C ALA A 653 4.60 10.94 -21.14
N ALA A 654 3.91 11.47 -20.13
CA ALA A 654 4.38 11.50 -18.74
C ALA A 654 4.68 10.09 -18.16
N TYR A 655 3.96 9.06 -18.59
CA TYR A 655 4.25 7.68 -18.20
C TYR A 655 5.55 7.13 -18.83
N GLN A 656 5.93 7.60 -20.02
CA GLN A 656 7.16 7.16 -20.70
C GLN A 656 8.43 7.78 -20.09
N VAL A 657 8.33 8.96 -19.48
CA VAL A 657 9.48 9.65 -18.86
C VAL A 657 10.08 8.85 -17.70
N SER A 658 9.26 8.12 -16.94
CA SER A 658 9.73 7.25 -15.82
C SER A 658 10.74 6.18 -16.27
N GLY A 659 10.71 5.76 -17.54
CA GLY A 659 11.62 4.76 -18.10
C GLY A 659 13.06 5.24 -18.36
N ARG A 660 13.35 6.54 -18.24
CA ARG A 660 14.72 7.06 -18.34
C ARG A 660 15.23 7.43 -16.95
N ALA A 661 16.30 6.74 -16.52
CA ALA A 661 17.09 7.17 -15.38
C ALA A 661 17.47 8.66 -15.56
N LEU A 662 17.08 9.49 -14.60
CA LEU A 662 17.43 10.91 -14.55
C LEU A 662 18.95 11.05 -14.60
N GLY A 663 19.45 11.42 -15.77
CA GLY A 663 20.87 11.70 -15.98
C GLY A 663 21.33 12.80 -15.05
N SER A 664 22.55 12.67 -14.53
CA SER A 664 23.17 13.66 -13.66
C SER A 664 23.06 15.07 -14.27
N PRO A 665 22.84 16.13 -13.46
CA PRO A 665 22.92 17.48 -13.97
C PRO A 665 24.30 17.69 -14.61
N GLY A 666 24.31 18.03 -15.90
CA GLY A 666 25.53 18.47 -16.57
C GLY A 666 26.10 19.70 -15.85
N PRO A 667 27.43 19.90 -15.87
CA PRO A 667 28.06 20.96 -15.09
C PRO A 667 27.47 22.33 -15.47
N SER A 668 26.88 23.01 -14.49
CA SER A 668 26.29 24.33 -14.65
C SER A 668 27.35 25.33 -15.10
N SER A 669 27.10 26.00 -16.23
CA SER A 669 27.88 27.13 -16.71
C SER A 669 28.05 28.20 -15.62
N THR A 670 29.30 28.58 -15.34
CA THR A 670 29.64 29.60 -14.34
C THR A 670 29.20 31.00 -14.78
N PRO A 671 28.65 31.83 -13.87
CA PRO A 671 28.35 33.23 -14.17
C PRO A 671 29.64 34.06 -14.14
N THR A 672 30.00 34.67 -15.26
CA THR A 672 31.17 35.56 -15.36
C THR A 672 30.81 36.99 -14.95
N MET A 673 31.53 37.55 -13.97
CA MET A 673 31.42 38.97 -13.61
C MET A 673 32.10 39.87 -14.66
N PRO A 674 31.60 41.10 -14.90
CA PRO A 674 32.14 41.98 -15.95
C PRO A 674 33.35 42.80 -15.48
N SER A 675 34.33 42.99 -16.37
CA SER A 675 35.36 44.03 -16.29
C SER A 675 35.97 44.29 -17.69
N PRO A 676 36.59 45.46 -17.94
CA PRO A 676 36.26 46.21 -19.16
C PRO A 676 37.24 46.10 -20.34
N ALA A 677 36.67 46.29 -21.54
CA ALA A 677 37.23 46.89 -22.76
C ALA A 677 38.72 46.71 -23.11
N SER A 678 39.00 46.01 -24.22
CA SER A 678 39.71 46.61 -25.37
C SER A 678 39.80 45.69 -26.62
N VAL A 679 39.40 46.26 -27.76
CA VAL A 679 39.98 46.18 -29.12
C VAL A 679 40.77 44.91 -29.55
N GLY A 680 40.12 44.10 -30.42
CA GLY A 680 40.61 43.73 -31.77
C GLY A 680 41.73 42.68 -31.95
N GLY A 681 41.61 41.84 -32.98
CA GLY A 681 42.75 41.09 -33.55
C GLY A 681 42.46 39.67 -34.03
N LEU A 682 42.68 39.41 -35.31
CA LEU A 682 42.61 38.12 -36.02
C LEU A 682 43.62 37.07 -35.51
N GLY A 683 43.40 35.78 -35.84
CA GLY A 683 44.51 34.90 -36.27
C GLY A 683 44.52 33.42 -35.83
N ASP A 684 43.92 32.56 -36.65
CA ASP A 684 44.44 31.27 -37.19
C ASP A 684 45.40 30.33 -36.40
N LYS A 685 45.06 29.02 -36.40
CA LYS A 685 45.97 27.82 -36.34
C LYS A 685 46.78 27.57 -35.04
N ASP A 686 47.32 26.37 -34.76
CA ASP A 686 47.33 25.09 -35.50
C ASP A 686 47.29 23.87 -34.55
N SER A 687 47.11 22.69 -35.12
CA SER A 687 47.13 21.39 -34.43
C SER A 687 48.53 20.76 -34.36
N THR A 688 48.85 19.99 -33.31
CA THR A 688 49.68 18.75 -33.43
C THR A 688 49.72 17.87 -32.18
N SER A 689 50.14 16.62 -32.37
CA SER A 689 50.05 15.46 -31.47
C SER A 689 51.41 14.90 -31.02
N ALA A 690 51.51 14.36 -29.80
CA ALA A 690 52.28 13.14 -29.41
C ALA A 690 52.06 12.90 -27.89
N ARG A 691 51.69 11.74 -27.33
CA ARG A 691 52.19 10.34 -27.44
C ARG A 691 53.53 10.09 -26.73
N ALA A 692 53.48 9.76 -25.42
CA ALA A 692 54.43 8.84 -24.76
C ALA A 692 53.98 8.45 -23.33
N ALA A 693 54.27 7.19 -22.97
CA ALA A 693 54.45 6.65 -21.62
C ALA A 693 55.76 5.79 -21.68
N PRO A 694 56.26 5.08 -20.64
CA PRO A 694 55.79 4.93 -19.25
C PRO A 694 56.93 5.02 -18.19
N GLU A 695 56.70 4.43 -17.01
CA GLU A 695 57.66 3.82 -16.05
C GLU A 695 57.89 4.43 -14.64
N ARG A 696 57.51 3.62 -13.64
CA ARG A 696 58.24 3.19 -12.42
C ARG A 696 58.98 4.20 -11.51
N SER A 697 58.58 4.19 -10.24
CA SER A 697 59.48 3.86 -9.11
C SER A 697 58.68 3.33 -7.90
N ALA A 698 59.34 2.59 -7.01
CA ALA A 698 58.72 1.92 -5.85
C ALA A 698 59.57 2.11 -4.58
N SER A 699 58.95 1.99 -3.40
CA SER A 699 59.65 1.81 -2.12
C SER A 699 58.79 1.02 -1.11
N LEU A 700 59.43 0.09 -0.39
CA LEU A 700 58.96 -0.53 0.86
C LEU A 700 59.26 0.45 2.04
N ASP A 701 58.97 0.24 3.33
CA ASP A 701 58.61 -0.92 4.19
C ASP A 701 57.56 -0.44 5.25
N THR A 702 57.22 -1.07 6.40
CA THR A 702 57.80 -2.15 7.23
C THR A 702 56.70 -2.94 7.98
N LEU A 703 57.04 -4.10 8.56
CA LEU A 703 56.15 -4.89 9.44
C LEU A 703 56.12 -4.41 10.91
N SER A 704 55.03 -4.77 11.62
CA SER A 704 55.07 -5.14 13.06
C SER A 704 53.86 -6.02 13.42
N THR A 705 54.09 -7.11 14.15
CA THR A 705 53.06 -8.08 14.58
C THR A 705 53.38 -8.69 15.95
N ALA A 706 52.31 -9.06 16.68
CA ALA A 706 52.20 -10.11 17.71
C ALA A 706 52.37 -9.79 19.23
N SER A 707 51.24 -9.86 19.95
CA SER A 707 50.99 -10.58 21.24
C SER A 707 49.50 -10.35 21.62
N GLN A 708 48.61 -11.33 21.86
CA GLN A 708 48.53 -12.37 22.91
C GLN A 708 48.51 -11.78 24.35
N ASP A 709 47.60 -12.11 25.28
CA ASP A 709 46.63 -13.23 25.41
C ASP A 709 45.43 -12.89 26.37
N ASN A 710 44.43 -13.80 26.44
CA ASN A 710 43.40 -13.96 27.50
C ASN A 710 42.29 -12.87 27.61
N SER A 711 41.08 -13.14 28.10
CA SER A 711 40.55 -14.28 28.91
C SER A 711 39.09 -14.67 28.55
N SER A 712 38.48 -15.55 29.34
CA SER A 712 37.32 -16.39 28.99
C SER A 712 36.11 -16.28 29.94
N ILE A 713 34.94 -16.74 29.46
CA ILE A 713 33.79 -17.29 30.23
C ILE A 713 33.04 -16.35 31.21
N SER A 714 31.75 -16.11 30.95
CA SER A 714 30.63 -16.66 31.79
C SER A 714 29.25 -16.12 31.38
N SER A 715 28.24 -16.97 31.52
CA SER A 715 26.81 -16.62 31.47
C SER A 715 26.21 -16.77 32.87
N PRO A 716 25.23 -15.94 33.27
CA PRO A 716 24.35 -16.28 34.39
C PRO A 716 23.00 -16.82 33.88
N VAL A 717 22.71 -18.07 34.23
CA VAL A 717 21.35 -18.59 34.32
C VAL A 717 21.08 -18.79 35.80
N GLU A 718 20.10 -18.07 36.36
CA GLU A 718 19.55 -18.42 37.68
C GLU A 718 18.05 -18.65 37.60
N LYS A 719 17.66 -19.81 38.14
CA LYS A 719 16.29 -20.12 38.57
C LYS A 719 16.21 -19.87 40.07
N MET A 720 15.09 -19.33 40.55
CA MET A 720 14.60 -19.65 41.90
C MET A 720 13.08 -19.94 41.88
N PRO A 721 12.57 -20.66 42.88
CA PRO A 721 11.35 -21.46 42.78
C PRO A 721 10.09 -20.78 43.36
N PRO A 722 8.89 -21.37 43.25
CA PRO A 722 7.65 -20.77 43.73
C PRO A 722 7.36 -21.10 45.20
N GLU A 723 6.75 -20.14 45.90
CA GLU A 723 5.93 -20.39 47.10
C GLU A 723 4.53 -19.84 46.88
N ALA A 724 3.54 -20.47 47.51
CA ALA A 724 2.14 -20.08 47.41
C ALA A 724 1.48 -20.13 48.80
N ALA A 725 0.85 -19.03 49.23
CA ALA A 725 -0.29 -19.02 50.14
C ALA A 725 -0.98 -17.64 50.19
N SER A 726 -2.30 -17.65 49.99
CA SER A 726 -3.30 -16.68 50.52
C SER A 726 -2.95 -15.18 50.59
N VAL A 727 -3.60 -14.36 49.76
CA VAL A 727 -4.97 -13.80 49.96
C VAL A 727 -5.60 -13.53 48.58
#